data_AF-A0A8T0AMP8-F1
#
_entry.id   AF-A0A8T0AMP8-F1
#
_cell.length_a   1.000
_cell.length_b   1.000
_cell.length_c   1.000
_cell.angle_alpha   90.00
_cell.angle_beta   90.00
_cell.angle_gamma   90.00
#
_symmetry.space_group_name_H-M   'P 1'
#
loop_
_entity.id
_entity.type
_entity.pdbx_description
1 polymer ?
#
loop_
_entity_poly.entity_id
_entity_poly.type
_entity_poly.pdbx_seq_one_letter_code
_entity_poly.pdbx_strand_id
1 'polypeptide(L)'
;MALSDADVQKQIKHMMAFIEQEANEKAEEIDAKAEEEFNIEKGRLVQTQRLKIMEYYEKKEKQIEQQKKIQMSNLMNQARLKVLKARDDMISDMLNDARHRMAGIARDPARYSALMDGLVLQGFYQLLEPKVMLRCRKQDLALVQAAIQKNIPIYKATVKNNLEVRIDQDNFLPPNISGGIELYNADGKIKVSNTLESRLDLMAQQMMPEIRVALFGSHDSSCSFIGIECAVIDNGEVLCLEIRDSCVSFSPLHSSTVKIPWIMKLFGSSSSGTTALLAVLMLASMKGAECAPDPHQRELLLQEEASRVIGGRVELSAAERRLDSYLHKLKEQEIMSPGFPPSLHFFKAKPYIQKSLVFKVLQKMPKGAVLHIHKSALVSVDWLVKNATYRPHCYVCFTWKGRVKFTFSPRQPFPRLGCSGWILLEDLRATISDVPAFDQSLMQNLTLFTENPELAYPTQDEVWNQFEQIFEAISGLINYAPVFKDYLYQGLLQLYDDNILYLELRAGLSKIYELDGTVHDREWSIQTYKNVSEQFKLEHPDFIGIRIIVSVFRLTNLSAVKQAVQDTIEIQKRYPEIIAGFDLVGREDGGNSIWYFRSALPVPTGNLSYFFHAGETDLYGTDVDRNILDALLYNTTRIGHGFALAHHPLARELSRKMGVPVEVCPISNQVLKLVSDLRNHPAAVLMAEGHPMVVSSDDPTLFGTSGLAYDFYEVFVGIGGLSAGVGTLKELAINSIRYSSLPPGLKDKAMALWQQQWTKFILENSP
;
A
#
# COMPACT_ATOMS: atom_id res chain seq x y z
N MET A 1 4.57 43.41 82.39
CA MET A 1 3.20 42.89 82.24
C MET A 1 3.34 41.38 82.10
N ALA A 2 2.76 40.60 83.01
CA ALA A 2 2.77 39.15 82.89
C ALA A 2 1.80 38.75 81.77
N LEU A 3 2.23 37.88 80.86
CA LEU A 3 1.36 37.30 79.82
C LEU A 3 0.21 36.56 80.50
N SER A 4 -1.01 36.76 80.02
CA SER A 4 -2.17 36.06 80.57
C SER A 4 -2.14 34.59 80.18
N ASP A 5 -2.72 33.70 81.00
CA ASP A 5 -2.80 32.26 80.68
C ASP A 5 -3.47 31.99 79.32
N ALA A 6 -4.35 32.88 78.87
CA ALA A 6 -4.98 32.82 77.55
C ALA A 6 -3.98 33.08 76.41
N ASP A 7 -3.02 34.00 76.61
CA ASP A 7 -1.98 34.29 75.62
C ASP A 7 -0.97 33.14 75.51
N VAL A 8 -0.66 32.50 76.64
CA VAL A 8 0.20 31.31 76.69
C VAL A 8 -0.46 30.13 75.95
N GLN A 9 -1.75 29.87 76.19
CA GLN A 9 -2.47 28.83 75.45
C GLN A 9 -2.56 29.12 73.95
N LYS A 10 -2.72 30.39 73.56
CA LYS A 10 -2.76 30.79 72.15
C LYS A 10 -1.41 30.55 71.46
N GLN A 11 -0.29 30.85 72.15
CA GLN A 11 1.04 30.54 71.65
C GLN A 11 1.28 29.02 71.51
N ILE A 12 0.85 28.22 72.50
CA ILE A 12 0.98 26.76 72.43
C ILE A 12 0.20 26.19 71.24
N LYS A 13 -1.04 26.64 71.02
CA LYS A 13 -1.84 26.21 69.86
C LYS A 13 -1.20 26.59 68.53
N HIS A 14 -0.64 27.80 68.44
CA HIS A 14 0.06 28.24 67.23
C HIS A 14 1.32 27.41 66.97
N MET A 15 2.07 27.07 68.02
CA MET A 15 3.26 26.21 67.92
C MET A 15 2.90 24.78 67.51
N MET A 16 1.82 24.21 68.06
CA MET A 16 1.33 22.89 67.65
C MET A 16 0.90 22.86 66.18
N ALA A 17 0.15 23.87 65.71
CA ALA A 17 -0.27 23.96 64.32
C ALA A 17 0.94 24.11 63.36
N PHE A 18 1.95 24.86 63.77
CA PHE A 18 3.19 24.99 63.00
C PHE A 18 3.95 23.67 62.90
N ILE A 19 4.10 22.92 64.00
CA ILE A 19 4.76 21.62 64.02
C ILE A 19 3.99 20.60 63.16
N GLU A 20 2.66 20.61 63.21
CA GLU A 20 1.82 19.72 62.41
C GLU A 20 1.91 20.05 60.91
N GLN A 21 1.95 21.34 60.57
CA GLN A 21 2.17 21.77 59.19
C GLN A 21 3.55 21.35 58.68
N GLU A 22 4.62 21.58 59.44
CA GLU A 22 5.98 21.23 59.06
C GLU A 22 6.16 19.70 58.92
N ALA A 23 5.50 18.92 59.79
CA ALA A 23 5.47 17.46 59.68
C ALA A 23 4.74 16.97 58.42
N ASN A 24 3.61 17.58 58.08
CA ASN A 24 2.85 17.23 56.87
C ASN A 24 3.61 17.62 55.59
N GLU A 25 4.19 18.81 55.54
CA GLU A 25 5.03 19.24 54.40
C GLU A 25 6.22 18.29 54.21
N LYS A 26 6.82 17.81 55.31
CA LYS A 26 7.93 16.85 55.23
C LYS A 26 7.48 15.47 54.78
N ALA A 27 6.30 15.01 55.19
CA ALA A 27 5.73 13.76 54.72
C ALA A 27 5.44 13.81 53.20
N GLU A 28 4.83 14.89 52.72
CA GLU A 28 4.57 15.10 51.29
C GLU A 28 5.87 15.15 50.47
N GLU A 29 6.93 15.80 50.98
CA GLU A 29 8.24 15.82 50.30
C GLU A 29 8.85 14.41 50.19
N ILE A 30 8.71 13.58 51.23
CA ILE A 30 9.23 12.21 51.24
C ILE A 30 8.43 11.34 50.26
N ASP A 31 7.11 11.43 50.26
CA ASP A 31 6.25 10.68 49.34
C ASP A 31 6.52 11.07 47.88
N ALA A 32 6.68 12.36 47.60
CA ALA A 32 7.02 12.84 46.26
C ALA A 32 8.38 12.29 45.77
N LYS A 33 9.40 12.27 46.65
CA LYS A 33 10.71 11.68 46.31
C LYS A 33 10.64 10.17 46.13
N ALA A 34 9.91 9.47 46.97
CA ALA A 34 9.73 8.03 46.85
C ALA A 34 9.02 7.66 45.54
N GLU A 35 8.00 8.43 45.14
CA GLU A 35 7.30 8.25 43.87
C GLU A 35 8.21 8.58 42.67
N GLU A 36 9.03 9.62 42.76
CA GLU A 36 10.04 9.94 41.74
C GLU A 36 11.05 8.80 41.55
N GLU A 37 11.65 8.31 42.63
CA GLU A 37 12.60 7.19 42.60
C GLU A 37 11.96 5.90 42.06
N PHE A 38 10.73 5.59 42.50
CA PHE A 38 9.97 4.46 41.99
C PHE A 38 9.74 4.57 40.48
N ASN A 39 9.36 5.75 40.00
CA ASN A 39 9.10 5.98 38.58
C ASN A 39 10.37 5.89 37.73
N ILE A 40 11.51 6.38 38.24
CA ILE A 40 12.81 6.24 37.58
C ILE A 40 13.18 4.76 37.45
N GLU A 41 13.09 3.98 38.53
CA GLU A 41 13.48 2.57 38.51
C GLU A 41 12.51 1.72 37.67
N LYS A 42 11.21 2.00 37.75
CA LYS A 42 10.20 1.38 36.88
C LYS A 42 10.48 1.71 35.41
N GLY A 43 10.79 2.96 35.09
CA GLY A 43 11.16 3.39 33.73
C GLY A 43 12.38 2.64 33.21
N ARG A 44 13.42 2.52 34.05
CA ARG A 44 14.64 1.76 33.73
C ARG A 44 14.35 0.29 33.46
N LEU A 45 13.53 -0.36 34.29
CA LEU A 45 13.16 -1.76 34.12
C LEU A 45 12.35 -1.98 32.84
N VAL A 46 11.36 -1.13 32.57
CA VAL A 46 10.52 -1.22 31.36
C VAL A 46 11.35 -0.99 30.10
N GLN A 47 12.22 0.03 30.09
CA GLN A 47 13.09 0.31 28.95
C GLN A 47 14.07 -0.84 28.69
N THR A 48 14.65 -1.42 29.75
CA THR A 48 15.54 -2.57 29.64
C THR A 48 14.82 -3.79 29.05
N GLN A 49 13.60 -4.09 29.51
CA GLN A 49 12.83 -5.22 28.97
C GLN A 49 12.36 -4.95 27.53
N ARG A 50 11.98 -3.71 27.21
CA ARG A 50 11.62 -3.31 25.85
C ARG A 50 12.79 -3.51 24.87
N LEU A 51 14.00 -3.10 25.25
CA LEU A 51 15.19 -3.33 24.43
C LEU A 51 15.45 -4.83 24.21
N LYS A 52 15.32 -5.66 25.25
CA LYS A 52 15.44 -7.13 25.11
C LYS A 52 14.41 -7.73 24.16
N ILE A 53 13.16 -7.27 24.24
CA ILE A 53 12.08 -7.71 23.35
C ILE A 53 12.38 -7.28 21.91
N MET A 54 12.81 -6.03 21.71
CA MET A 54 13.18 -5.53 20.39
C MET A 54 14.33 -6.34 19.78
N GLU A 55 15.42 -6.57 20.53
CA GLU A 55 16.53 -7.42 20.07
C GLU A 55 16.10 -8.86 19.75
N TYR A 56 15.18 -9.43 20.54
CA TYR A 56 14.63 -10.76 20.28
C TYR A 56 13.87 -10.81 18.96
N TYR A 57 13.00 -9.83 18.70
CA TYR A 57 12.23 -9.75 17.46
C TYR A 57 13.12 -9.44 16.26
N GLU A 58 14.13 -8.58 16.41
CA GLU A 58 15.09 -8.29 15.34
C GLU A 58 15.89 -9.54 14.95
N LYS A 59 16.33 -10.34 15.94
CA LYS A 59 16.96 -11.65 15.69
C LYS A 59 16.02 -12.62 14.99
N LYS A 60 14.75 -12.66 15.40
CA LYS A 60 13.73 -13.51 14.76
C LYS A 60 13.44 -13.09 13.33
N GLU A 61 13.36 -11.79 13.06
CA GLU A 61 13.15 -11.23 11.73
C GLU A 61 14.32 -11.60 10.81
N LYS A 62 15.57 -11.38 11.25
CA LYS A 62 16.78 -11.79 10.53
C LYS A 62 16.80 -13.30 10.23
N GLN A 63 16.37 -14.14 11.18
CA GLN A 63 16.25 -15.59 10.96
C GLN A 63 15.21 -15.95 9.89
N ILE A 64 14.03 -15.31 9.93
CA ILE A 64 12.97 -15.53 8.94
C ILE A 64 13.43 -15.07 7.55
N GLU A 65 14.11 -13.93 7.47
CA GLU A 65 14.65 -13.41 6.22
C GLU A 65 15.70 -14.36 5.61
N GLN A 66 16.60 -14.89 6.45
CA GLN A 66 17.58 -15.90 6.02
C GLN A 66 16.91 -17.18 5.54
N GLN A 67 15.89 -17.68 6.25
CA GLN A 67 15.11 -18.85 5.82
C GLN A 67 14.42 -18.60 4.48
N LYS A 68 13.84 -17.41 4.28
CA LYS A 68 13.22 -17.01 3.01
C LYS A 68 14.24 -17.00 1.86
N LYS A 69 15.45 -16.47 2.09
CA LYS A 69 16.54 -16.48 1.09
C LYS A 69 16.96 -17.91 0.72
N ILE A 70 17.09 -18.81 1.70
CA ILE A 70 17.40 -20.23 1.46
C ILE A 70 16.28 -20.91 0.65
N GLN A 71 15.02 -20.70 1.04
CA GLN A 71 13.88 -21.29 0.35
C GLN A 71 13.77 -20.80 -1.10
N MET A 72 13.97 -19.50 -1.33
CA MET A 72 13.98 -18.90 -2.66
C MET A 72 15.11 -19.47 -3.53
N SER A 73 16.33 -19.59 -2.98
CA SER A 73 17.47 -20.19 -3.67
C SER A 73 17.20 -21.65 -4.08
N ASN A 74 16.61 -22.44 -3.18
CA ASN A 74 16.23 -23.83 -3.46
C ASN A 74 15.16 -23.93 -4.57
N LEU A 75 14.14 -23.06 -4.53
CA LEU A 75 13.10 -22.99 -5.57
C LEU A 75 13.68 -22.59 -6.93
N MET A 76 14.56 -21.59 -6.97
CA MET A 76 15.25 -21.16 -8.19
C MET A 76 16.12 -22.28 -8.77
N ASN A 77 16.86 -23.00 -7.91
CA ASN A 77 17.67 -24.13 -8.35
C ASN A 77 16.81 -25.28 -8.90
N GLN A 78 15.70 -25.61 -8.24
CA GLN A 78 14.75 -26.61 -8.74
C GLN A 78 14.14 -26.22 -10.09
N ALA A 79 13.76 -24.94 -10.27
CA ALA A 79 13.27 -24.44 -11.54
C ALA A 79 14.35 -24.50 -12.63
N ARG A 80 15.58 -24.09 -12.33
CA ARG A 80 16.73 -24.18 -13.23
C ARG A 80 16.98 -25.61 -13.69
N LEU A 81 16.97 -26.58 -12.78
CA LEU A 81 17.15 -28.00 -13.11
C LEU A 81 16.04 -28.53 -14.02
N LYS A 82 14.78 -28.11 -13.82
CA LYS A 82 13.66 -28.46 -14.72
C LYS A 82 13.87 -27.90 -16.13
N VAL A 83 14.32 -26.65 -16.23
CA VAL A 83 14.63 -26.03 -17.54
C VAL A 83 15.79 -26.74 -18.23
N LEU A 84 16.87 -27.05 -17.51
CA LEU A 84 18.01 -27.77 -18.07
C LEU A 84 17.60 -29.15 -18.58
N LYS A 85 16.76 -29.87 -17.82
CA LYS A 85 16.22 -31.17 -18.25
C LYS A 85 15.38 -31.04 -19.53
N ALA A 86 14.45 -30.08 -19.58
CA ALA A 86 13.62 -29.87 -20.78
C ALA A 86 14.46 -29.49 -22.02
N ARG A 87 15.54 -28.72 -21.85
CA ARG A 87 16.49 -28.40 -22.94
C ARG A 87 17.23 -29.65 -23.43
N ASP A 88 17.66 -30.52 -22.51
CA ASP A 88 18.35 -31.77 -22.84
C ASP A 88 17.43 -32.76 -23.56
N ASP A 89 16.19 -32.89 -23.07
CA ASP A 89 15.14 -33.70 -23.69
C ASP A 89 14.91 -33.25 -25.15
N MET A 90 14.83 -31.94 -25.41
CA MET A 90 14.63 -31.42 -26.78
C MET A 90 15.82 -31.67 -27.72
N ILE A 91 17.05 -31.62 -27.21
CA ILE A 91 18.24 -31.99 -28.00
C ILE A 91 18.20 -33.48 -28.33
N SER A 92 17.85 -34.33 -27.36
CA SER A 92 17.72 -35.77 -27.53
C SER A 92 16.67 -36.10 -28.60
N ASP A 93 15.50 -35.47 -28.53
CA ASP A 93 14.42 -35.64 -29.51
C ASP A 93 14.87 -35.22 -30.92
N MET A 94 15.53 -34.07 -31.06
CA MET A 94 16.08 -33.62 -32.35
C MET A 94 17.09 -34.61 -32.94
N LEU A 95 17.99 -35.16 -32.12
CA LEU A 95 18.97 -36.15 -32.57
C LEU A 95 18.31 -37.48 -32.96
N ASN A 96 17.26 -37.89 -32.25
CA ASN A 96 16.47 -39.07 -32.60
C ASN A 96 15.73 -38.89 -33.93
N ASP A 97 15.15 -37.72 -34.17
CA ASP A 97 14.56 -37.36 -35.46
C ASP A 97 15.59 -37.38 -36.60
N ALA A 98 16.79 -36.85 -36.36
CA ALA A 98 17.90 -36.90 -37.32
C ALA A 98 18.31 -38.33 -37.64
N ARG A 99 18.44 -39.21 -36.63
CA ARG A 99 18.67 -40.66 -36.81
C ARG A 99 17.60 -41.29 -37.69
N HIS A 100 16.33 -40.99 -37.43
CA HIS A 100 15.22 -41.55 -38.20
C HIS A 100 15.25 -41.10 -39.67
N ARG A 101 15.61 -39.84 -39.95
CA ARG A 101 15.76 -39.32 -41.32
C ARG A 101 16.97 -39.93 -42.04
N MET A 102 18.07 -40.19 -41.35
CA MET A 102 19.25 -40.84 -41.95
C MET A 102 18.99 -42.25 -42.44
N ALA A 103 18.08 -43.00 -41.80
CA ALA A 103 17.64 -44.31 -42.29
C ALA A 103 17.06 -44.26 -43.72
N GLY A 104 16.58 -43.07 -44.17
CA GLY A 104 16.14 -42.84 -45.54
C GLY A 104 17.26 -42.82 -46.58
N ILE A 105 18.52 -42.56 -46.20
CA ILE A 105 19.66 -42.47 -47.14
C ILE A 105 19.98 -43.84 -47.75
N ALA A 106 19.84 -44.91 -46.97
CA ALA A 106 20.05 -46.28 -47.44
C ALA A 106 18.97 -46.76 -48.44
N ARG A 107 17.91 -45.98 -48.67
CA ARG A 107 16.84 -46.29 -49.66
C ARG A 107 17.17 -45.83 -51.07
N ASP A 108 18.18 -44.98 -51.27
CA ASP A 108 18.67 -44.54 -52.58
C ASP A 108 19.97 -45.29 -52.93
N PRO A 109 19.92 -46.31 -53.82
CA PRO A 109 21.06 -47.17 -54.10
C PRO A 109 22.26 -46.43 -54.70
N ALA A 110 22.03 -45.42 -55.53
CA ALA A 110 23.09 -44.68 -56.21
C ALA A 110 23.85 -43.78 -55.22
N ARG A 111 23.10 -43.06 -54.38
CA ARG A 111 23.67 -42.20 -53.34
C ARG A 111 24.34 -43.00 -52.24
N TYR A 112 23.76 -44.14 -51.85
CA TYR A 112 24.30 -44.99 -50.80
C TYR A 112 25.58 -45.74 -51.24
N SER A 113 25.66 -46.18 -52.49
CA SER A 113 26.88 -46.79 -53.05
C SER A 113 28.06 -45.81 -53.05
N ALA A 114 27.84 -44.56 -53.50
CA ALA A 114 28.89 -43.54 -53.49
C ALA A 114 29.35 -43.19 -52.06
N LEU A 115 28.42 -43.16 -51.12
CA LEU A 115 28.74 -42.97 -49.70
C LEU A 115 29.58 -44.14 -49.16
N MET A 116 29.22 -45.38 -49.49
CA MET A 116 29.93 -46.58 -49.05
C MET A 116 31.39 -46.60 -49.53
N ASP A 117 31.64 -46.17 -50.77
CA ASP A 117 32.99 -46.01 -51.30
C ASP A 117 33.84 -45.07 -50.43
N GLY A 118 33.27 -43.92 -50.04
CA GLY A 118 33.94 -42.96 -49.18
C GLY A 118 34.17 -43.47 -47.76
N LEU A 119 33.19 -44.19 -47.18
CA LEU A 119 33.28 -44.76 -45.83
C LEU A 119 34.39 -45.82 -45.74
N VAL A 120 34.48 -46.70 -46.74
CA VAL A 120 35.51 -47.74 -46.84
C VAL A 120 36.90 -47.11 -46.97
N LEU A 121 37.06 -46.17 -47.90
CA LEU A 121 38.34 -45.51 -48.14
C LEU A 121 38.81 -44.71 -46.92
N GLN A 122 37.92 -43.96 -46.28
CA GLN A 122 38.23 -43.24 -45.04
C GLN A 122 38.61 -44.19 -43.90
N GLY A 123 37.91 -45.32 -43.79
CA GLY A 123 38.23 -46.36 -42.81
C GLY A 123 39.65 -46.91 -42.97
N PHE A 124 40.09 -47.15 -44.21
CA PHE A 124 41.46 -47.59 -44.49
C PHE A 124 42.51 -46.54 -44.08
N TYR A 125 42.28 -45.27 -44.41
CA TYR A 125 43.18 -44.18 -44.02
C TYR A 125 43.21 -43.91 -42.51
N GLN A 126 42.14 -44.24 -41.77
CA GLN A 126 42.10 -44.07 -40.32
C GLN A 126 42.76 -45.22 -39.57
N LEU A 127 42.63 -46.45 -40.08
CA LEU A 127 43.17 -47.63 -39.42
C LEU A 127 44.67 -47.83 -39.72
N LEU A 128 45.11 -47.53 -40.96
CA LEU A 128 46.51 -47.64 -41.42
C LEU A 128 47.20 -49.00 -41.17
N GLU A 129 46.42 -50.07 -41.03
CA GLU A 129 46.91 -51.43 -40.79
C GLU A 129 47.08 -52.22 -42.10
N PRO A 130 48.02 -53.16 -42.18
CA PRO A 130 48.21 -54.00 -43.38
C PRO A 130 47.11 -55.05 -43.56
N LYS A 131 46.41 -55.42 -42.48
CA LYS A 131 45.31 -56.39 -42.48
C LYS A 131 44.10 -55.82 -41.74
N VAL A 132 42.97 -55.76 -42.45
CA VAL A 132 41.74 -55.15 -41.95
C VAL A 132 40.56 -56.11 -42.07
N MET A 133 39.83 -56.26 -40.98
CA MET A 133 38.58 -56.99 -40.94
C MET A 133 37.41 -56.00 -40.97
N LEU A 134 36.41 -56.21 -41.83
CA LEU A 134 35.29 -55.30 -42.01
C LEU A 134 33.96 -55.97 -41.69
N ARG A 135 33.13 -55.30 -40.89
CA ARG A 135 31.74 -55.66 -40.60
C ARG A 135 30.78 -54.69 -41.29
N CYS A 136 29.73 -55.24 -41.88
CA CYS A 136 28.65 -54.49 -42.52
C CYS A 136 27.31 -55.14 -42.20
N ARG A 137 26.18 -54.55 -42.63
CA ARG A 137 24.90 -55.26 -42.57
C ARG A 137 24.84 -56.35 -43.64
N LYS A 138 24.12 -57.43 -43.36
CA LYS A 138 23.97 -58.56 -44.30
C LYS A 138 23.47 -58.14 -45.69
N GLN A 139 22.57 -57.14 -45.75
CA GLN A 139 22.03 -56.60 -46.99
C GLN A 139 23.00 -55.73 -47.80
N ASP A 140 24.04 -55.18 -47.17
CA ASP A 140 25.01 -54.26 -47.81
C ASP A 140 26.24 -55.02 -48.35
N LEU A 141 26.31 -56.34 -48.17
CA LEU A 141 27.48 -57.17 -48.47
C LEU A 141 28.00 -56.98 -49.91
N ALA A 142 27.10 -56.98 -50.89
CA ALA A 142 27.47 -56.81 -52.30
C ALA A 142 28.03 -55.42 -52.60
N LEU A 143 27.46 -54.37 -51.99
CA LEU A 143 27.92 -52.99 -52.15
C LEU A 143 29.30 -52.79 -51.51
N VAL A 144 29.50 -53.36 -50.33
CA VAL A 144 30.76 -53.27 -49.59
C VAL A 144 31.88 -54.04 -50.31
N GLN A 145 31.59 -55.21 -50.88
CA GLN A 145 32.56 -55.94 -51.70
C GLN A 145 33.02 -55.13 -52.92
N ALA A 146 32.09 -54.48 -53.63
CA ALA A 146 32.41 -53.61 -54.74
C ALA A 146 33.26 -52.39 -54.31
N ALA A 147 32.90 -51.78 -53.18
CA ALA A 147 33.63 -50.64 -52.62
C ALA A 147 35.06 -51.00 -52.18
N ILE A 148 35.28 -52.19 -51.61
CA ILE A 148 36.62 -52.68 -51.23
C ILE A 148 37.50 -52.86 -52.47
N GLN A 149 36.98 -53.55 -53.50
CA GLN A 149 37.74 -53.80 -54.74
C GLN A 149 38.15 -52.49 -55.42
N LYS A 150 37.26 -51.50 -55.41
CA LYS A 150 37.51 -50.17 -55.98
C LYS A 150 38.56 -49.36 -55.19
N ASN A 151 38.54 -49.44 -53.85
CA ASN A 151 39.34 -48.57 -53.00
C ASN A 151 40.73 -49.12 -52.61
N ILE A 152 40.98 -50.43 -52.69
CA ILE A 152 42.32 -51.01 -52.42
C ILE A 152 43.42 -50.40 -53.34
N PRO A 153 43.23 -50.29 -54.67
CA PRO A 153 44.24 -49.67 -55.54
C PRO A 153 44.47 -48.19 -55.22
N ILE A 154 43.40 -47.47 -54.89
CA ILE A 154 43.44 -46.04 -54.53
C ILE A 154 44.28 -45.84 -53.25
N TYR A 155 44.00 -46.63 -52.21
CA TYR A 155 44.75 -46.60 -50.96
C TYR A 155 46.23 -46.95 -51.18
N LYS A 156 46.53 -48.00 -51.96
CA LYS A 156 47.89 -48.43 -52.27
C LYS A 156 48.69 -47.35 -53.00
N ALA A 157 48.06 -46.63 -53.93
CA ALA A 157 48.70 -45.53 -54.65
C ALA A 157 49.09 -44.36 -53.71
N THR A 158 48.27 -44.07 -52.69
CA THR A 158 48.50 -42.96 -51.75
C THR A 158 49.47 -43.33 -50.62
N VAL A 159 49.25 -44.46 -49.94
CA VAL A 159 49.99 -44.85 -48.72
C VAL A 159 51.24 -45.68 -49.03
N LYS A 160 51.36 -46.22 -50.26
CA LYS A 160 52.45 -47.09 -50.70
C LYS A 160 52.62 -48.37 -49.87
N ASN A 161 51.57 -48.80 -49.16
CA ASN A 161 51.55 -50.04 -48.38
C ASN A 161 50.51 -51.02 -48.95
N ASN A 162 50.71 -52.33 -48.75
CA ASN A 162 49.75 -53.35 -49.18
C ASN A 162 48.69 -53.54 -48.10
N LEU A 163 47.43 -53.62 -48.53
CA LEU A 163 46.26 -53.76 -47.66
C LEU A 163 45.50 -55.04 -48.01
N GLU A 164 45.39 -55.97 -47.06
CA GLU A 164 44.56 -57.17 -47.15
C GLU A 164 43.26 -56.93 -46.36
N VAL A 165 42.11 -57.01 -47.04
CA VAL A 165 40.79 -56.76 -46.41
C VAL A 165 39.96 -58.04 -46.43
N ARG A 166 39.44 -58.45 -45.27
CA ARG A 166 38.47 -59.54 -45.13
C ARG A 166 37.16 -59.03 -44.56
N ILE A 167 36.04 -59.50 -45.09
CA ILE A 167 34.72 -59.23 -44.51
C ILE A 167 34.41 -60.33 -43.50
N ASP A 168 34.06 -59.93 -42.26
CA ASP A 168 33.62 -60.84 -41.20
C ASP A 168 32.17 -61.25 -41.49
N GLN A 169 31.99 -62.47 -42.02
CA GLN A 169 30.68 -63.03 -42.36
C GLN A 169 30.00 -63.73 -41.18
N ASP A 170 30.70 -63.90 -40.07
CA ASP A 170 30.17 -64.52 -38.86
C ASP A 170 29.53 -63.48 -37.92
N ASN A 171 29.97 -62.21 -38.00
CA ASN A 171 29.48 -61.11 -37.17
C ASN A 171 29.05 -59.89 -38.00
N PHE A 172 27.84 -59.93 -38.57
CA PHE A 172 27.24 -58.76 -39.25
C PHE A 172 26.81 -57.67 -38.25
N LEU A 173 26.74 -56.42 -38.72
CA LEU A 173 26.12 -55.33 -37.96
C LEU A 173 24.61 -55.60 -37.74
N PRO A 174 24.03 -55.13 -36.62
CA PRO A 174 22.61 -55.33 -36.33
C PRO A 174 21.71 -54.82 -37.48
N PRO A 175 20.59 -55.50 -37.79
CA PRO A 175 19.72 -55.09 -38.89
C PRO A 175 19.04 -53.73 -38.66
N ASN A 176 18.95 -53.29 -37.40
CA ASN A 176 18.26 -52.06 -37.00
C ASN A 176 19.10 -50.79 -37.20
N ILE A 177 20.37 -50.92 -37.59
CA ILE A 177 21.24 -49.76 -37.87
C ILE A 177 20.95 -49.22 -39.27
N SER A 178 21.02 -47.89 -39.44
CA SER A 178 20.73 -47.17 -40.68
C SER A 178 21.74 -47.51 -41.79
N GLY A 179 22.95 -47.90 -41.42
CA GLY A 179 23.94 -48.51 -42.30
C GLY A 179 25.38 -48.03 -42.07
N GLY A 180 26.26 -48.38 -43.00
CA GLY A 180 27.70 -48.09 -42.92
C GLY A 180 28.51 -49.33 -42.52
N ILE A 181 29.74 -49.11 -42.05
CA ILE A 181 30.71 -50.18 -41.81
C ILE A 181 31.47 -49.99 -40.50
N GLU A 182 31.98 -51.08 -39.96
CA GLU A 182 32.96 -51.05 -38.88
C GLU A 182 34.22 -51.79 -39.34
N LEU A 183 35.40 -51.20 -39.11
CA LEU A 183 36.68 -51.80 -39.46
C LEU A 183 37.46 -52.13 -38.20
N TYR A 184 38.15 -53.26 -38.24
CA TYR A 184 38.93 -53.81 -37.15
C TYR A 184 40.33 -54.15 -37.64
N ASN A 185 41.33 -53.98 -36.77
CA ASN A 185 42.66 -54.55 -37.03
C ASN A 185 42.63 -56.09 -36.92
N ALA A 186 43.72 -56.75 -37.35
CA ALA A 186 43.80 -58.21 -37.38
C ALA A 186 43.51 -58.90 -36.02
N ASP A 187 43.87 -58.24 -34.92
CA ASP A 187 43.65 -58.76 -33.56
C ASP A 187 42.30 -58.34 -32.95
N GLY A 188 41.47 -57.59 -33.67
CA GLY A 188 40.17 -57.09 -33.22
C GLY A 188 40.20 -56.03 -32.12
N LYS A 189 41.39 -55.53 -31.75
CA LYS A 189 41.60 -54.57 -30.65
C LYS A 189 41.30 -53.12 -31.03
N ILE A 190 41.61 -52.72 -32.26
CA ILE A 190 41.38 -51.35 -32.75
C ILE A 190 40.14 -51.37 -33.63
N LYS A 191 39.14 -50.54 -33.29
CA LYS A 191 37.87 -50.43 -34.01
C LYS A 191 37.70 -49.01 -34.57
N VAL A 192 37.41 -48.92 -35.87
CA VAL A 192 36.97 -47.69 -36.53
C VAL A 192 35.50 -47.85 -36.91
N SER A 193 34.62 -47.12 -36.21
CA SER A 193 33.18 -47.12 -36.51
C SER A 193 32.84 -46.05 -37.54
N ASN A 194 32.49 -46.49 -38.75
CA ASN A 194 32.03 -45.64 -39.85
C ASN A 194 30.56 -45.94 -40.18
N THR A 195 29.76 -46.19 -39.14
CA THR A 195 28.30 -46.26 -39.24
C THR A 195 27.71 -44.86 -39.35
N LEU A 196 26.52 -44.75 -39.93
CA LEU A 196 25.84 -43.45 -40.07
C LEU A 196 25.52 -42.83 -38.70
N GLU A 197 25.13 -43.65 -37.74
CA GLU A 197 24.86 -43.26 -36.35
C GLU A 197 26.10 -42.74 -35.65
N SER A 198 27.23 -43.47 -35.72
CA SER A 198 28.49 -43.00 -35.11
C SER A 198 28.94 -41.67 -35.70
N ARG A 199 28.69 -41.44 -37.00
CA ARG A 199 28.99 -40.15 -37.63
C ARG A 199 28.06 -39.04 -37.20
N LEU A 200 26.76 -39.31 -37.08
CA LEU A 200 25.81 -38.33 -36.55
C LEU A 200 26.15 -37.97 -35.11
N ASP A 201 26.52 -38.94 -34.27
CA ASP A 201 26.90 -38.68 -32.89
C ASP A 201 28.18 -37.83 -32.81
N LEU A 202 29.19 -38.12 -33.65
CA LEU A 202 30.41 -37.31 -33.75
C LEU A 202 30.13 -35.88 -34.24
N MET A 203 29.27 -35.73 -35.26
CA MET A 203 28.87 -34.41 -35.76
C MET A 203 28.04 -33.66 -34.72
N ALA A 204 27.11 -34.33 -34.05
CA ALA A 204 26.30 -33.74 -32.98
C ALA A 204 27.19 -33.20 -31.87
N GLN A 205 28.19 -33.97 -31.42
CA GLN A 205 29.16 -33.53 -30.40
C GLN A 205 29.95 -32.28 -30.82
N GLN A 206 30.42 -32.24 -32.07
CA GLN A 206 31.19 -31.10 -32.60
C GLN A 206 30.32 -29.85 -32.77
N MET A 207 29.07 -30.04 -33.22
CA MET A 207 28.12 -28.97 -33.49
C MET A 207 27.25 -28.61 -32.28
N MET A 208 27.48 -29.20 -31.10
CA MET A 208 26.69 -28.91 -29.90
C MET A 208 26.61 -27.41 -29.57
N PRO A 209 27.70 -26.62 -29.68
CA PRO A 209 27.63 -25.18 -29.45
C PRO A 209 26.67 -24.49 -30.42
N GLU A 210 26.77 -24.78 -31.71
CA GLU A 210 25.92 -24.20 -32.76
C GLU A 210 24.47 -24.67 -32.65
N ILE A 211 24.25 -25.96 -32.34
CA ILE A 211 22.92 -26.55 -32.08
C ILE A 211 22.27 -25.84 -30.90
N ARG A 212 23.01 -25.61 -29.81
CA ARG A 212 22.49 -24.90 -28.64
C ARG A 212 22.17 -23.44 -28.95
N VAL A 213 23.03 -22.74 -29.69
CA VAL A 213 22.78 -21.36 -30.10
C VAL A 213 21.58 -21.27 -31.05
N ALA A 214 21.42 -22.23 -31.97
CA ALA A 214 20.29 -22.26 -32.89
C ALA A 214 18.96 -22.59 -32.21
N LEU A 215 18.96 -23.51 -31.23
CA LEU A 215 17.75 -23.93 -30.50
C LEU A 215 17.37 -22.97 -29.37
N PHE A 216 18.34 -22.35 -28.71
CA PHE A 216 18.13 -21.61 -27.45
C PHE A 216 18.64 -20.16 -27.46
N GLY A 217 19.27 -19.70 -28.56
CA GLY A 217 19.88 -18.38 -28.67
C GLY A 217 21.32 -18.31 -28.12
N SER A 218 22.03 -17.21 -28.43
CA SER A 218 23.36 -16.94 -27.89
C SER A 218 23.30 -16.59 -26.41
N HIS A 219 24.12 -17.24 -25.59
CA HIS A 219 24.35 -16.84 -24.21
C HIS A 219 25.20 -15.56 -24.19
N ASP A 220 24.61 -14.44 -23.77
CA ASP A 220 25.37 -13.22 -23.49
C ASP A 220 26.16 -13.42 -22.18
N SER A 221 27.44 -13.71 -22.31
CA SER A 221 28.37 -13.88 -21.17
C SER A 221 28.71 -12.55 -20.45
N SER A 222 28.09 -11.44 -20.86
CA SER A 222 28.11 -10.13 -20.20
C SER A 222 26.98 -9.95 -19.18
N CYS A 223 26.02 -10.87 -19.13
CA CYS A 223 25.01 -10.94 -18.08
C CYS A 223 25.26 -12.21 -17.24
N SER A 224 26.35 -12.21 -16.49
CA SER A 224 26.43 -13.04 -15.30
C SER A 224 25.29 -12.65 -14.39
N PHE A 225 24.29 -13.53 -14.25
CA PHE A 225 23.46 -13.57 -13.06
C PHE A 225 24.42 -13.54 -11.86
N ILE A 226 24.46 -12.40 -11.18
CA ILE A 226 25.24 -12.20 -9.97
C ILE A 226 24.73 -13.20 -8.94
N GLY A 227 25.45 -14.31 -8.79
CA GLY A 227 25.42 -15.06 -7.55
C GLY A 227 25.98 -14.15 -6.46
N ILE A 228 25.32 -14.11 -5.31
CA ILE A 228 25.85 -13.48 -4.11
C ILE A 228 27.12 -14.27 -3.73
N GLU A 229 28.30 -13.73 -4.02
CA GLU A 229 29.54 -14.21 -3.41
C GLU A 229 29.68 -13.57 -2.02
N CYS A 230 29.32 -14.33 -0.98
CA CYS A 230 29.75 -14.04 0.38
C CYS A 230 31.18 -14.58 0.55
N ALA A 231 32.18 -13.70 0.58
CA ALA A 231 33.51 -14.07 1.03
C ALA A 231 33.53 -14.08 2.58
N VAL A 232 33.87 -15.24 3.18
CA VAL A 232 34.18 -15.35 4.60
C VAL A 232 35.59 -14.84 4.81
N ILE A 233 35.76 -13.78 5.59
CA ILE A 233 37.08 -13.36 6.09
C ILE A 233 37.23 -13.98 7.49
N ASP A 234 38.38 -14.61 7.74
CA ASP A 234 38.73 -15.18 9.05
C ASP A 234 38.53 -14.12 10.15
N ASN A 235 37.71 -14.49 11.15
CA ASN A 235 37.22 -13.75 12.33
C ASN A 235 35.71 -13.50 12.40
N GLY A 236 34.91 -14.03 11.47
CA GLY A 236 33.47 -14.23 11.71
C GLY A 236 32.56 -13.00 11.51
N GLU A 237 33.03 -11.96 10.83
CA GLU A 237 32.16 -10.91 10.29
C GLU A 237 31.85 -11.19 8.81
N VAL A 238 30.56 -11.17 8.46
CA VAL A 238 30.07 -11.28 7.07
C VAL A 238 29.77 -9.87 6.57
N LEU A 239 30.61 -9.35 5.67
CA LEU A 239 30.34 -8.07 5.00
C LEU A 239 29.53 -8.33 3.72
N CYS A 240 28.22 -8.08 3.76
CA CYS A 240 27.40 -8.01 2.56
C CYS A 240 27.41 -6.56 2.05
N LEU A 241 28.13 -6.30 0.95
CA LEU A 241 28.04 -5.03 0.24
C LEU A 241 26.73 -4.99 -0.56
N GLU A 242 25.81 -4.13 -0.13
CA GLU A 242 24.60 -3.77 -0.85
C GLU A 242 24.96 -2.82 -2.00
N ILE A 243 25.01 -3.32 -3.23
CA ILE A 243 25.19 -2.46 -4.41
C ILE A 243 23.82 -1.89 -4.77
N ARG A 244 23.66 -0.59 -4.51
CA ARG A 244 22.51 0.22 -4.94
C ARG A 244 22.49 0.35 -6.47
N ASP A 245 21.33 0.10 -7.06
CA ASP A 245 21.03 0.45 -8.44
C ASP A 245 21.23 1.96 -8.67
N SER A 246 22.20 2.29 -9.52
CA SER A 246 22.29 3.60 -10.15
C SER A 246 22.86 3.45 -11.56
N CYS A 247 22.01 3.03 -12.48
CA CYS A 247 22.20 3.29 -13.91
C CYS A 247 20.88 3.77 -14.52
N VAL A 248 20.54 5.03 -14.25
CA VAL A 248 19.82 5.87 -15.20
C VAL A 248 20.87 6.75 -15.87
N SER A 249 21.16 6.48 -17.14
CA SER A 249 21.75 7.48 -18.04
C SER A 249 21.05 7.40 -19.40
N PHE A 250 20.04 8.24 -19.55
CA PHE A 250 19.62 8.72 -20.85
C PHE A 250 20.61 9.79 -21.29
N SER A 251 21.24 9.61 -22.45
CA SER A 251 21.61 10.71 -23.35
C SER A 251 21.87 10.18 -24.77
N PRO A 252 21.39 10.88 -25.82
CA PRO A 252 21.41 10.41 -27.20
C PRO A 252 22.72 10.80 -27.88
N LEU A 253 23.43 9.83 -28.48
CA LEU A 253 24.57 10.12 -29.34
C LEU A 253 24.22 9.89 -30.80
N HIS A 254 24.04 11.04 -31.45
CA HIS A 254 24.25 11.37 -32.85
C HIS A 254 24.76 10.25 -33.78
N SER A 255 23.99 10.07 -34.86
CA SER A 255 24.46 9.90 -36.23
C SER A 255 25.90 10.39 -36.43
N SER A 256 26.84 9.46 -36.53
CA SER A 256 28.17 9.72 -37.09
C SER A 256 28.60 8.48 -37.86
N THR A 257 28.56 8.61 -39.18
CA THR A 257 29.24 7.76 -40.15
C THR A 257 30.65 7.41 -39.69
N VAL A 258 30.92 6.13 -39.43
CA VAL A 258 32.29 5.58 -39.36
C VAL A 258 32.50 4.72 -40.60
N LYS A 259 33.26 5.28 -41.55
CA LYS A 259 33.88 4.57 -42.66
C LYS A 259 34.89 3.57 -42.08
N ILE A 260 34.77 2.29 -42.45
CA ILE A 260 35.84 1.31 -42.30
C ILE A 260 36.31 0.88 -43.70
N PRO A 261 37.39 1.47 -44.24
CA PRO A 261 38.29 0.77 -45.14
C PRO A 261 39.36 0.03 -44.32
N TRP A 262 39.86 -1.10 -44.84
CA TRP A 262 40.98 -1.93 -44.31
C TRP A 262 40.64 -3.19 -43.51
N ILE A 263 39.90 -4.13 -44.10
CA ILE A 263 40.29 -5.56 -44.11
C ILE A 263 40.02 -6.10 -45.53
N MET A 264 40.87 -5.70 -46.48
CA MET A 264 40.96 -6.32 -47.79
C MET A 264 42.44 -6.31 -48.21
N LYS A 265 43.25 -7.05 -47.47
CA LYS A 265 44.60 -7.44 -47.87
C LYS A 265 45.02 -8.64 -47.06
N LEU A 266 44.50 -9.80 -47.44
CA LEU A 266 45.12 -11.12 -47.40
C LEU A 266 44.07 -12.08 -47.98
N PHE A 267 44.46 -12.79 -49.04
CA PHE A 267 43.67 -13.75 -49.84
C PHE A 267 42.81 -13.17 -50.99
N GLY A 268 43.49 -12.69 -52.04
CA GLY A 268 43.27 -13.28 -53.37
C GLY A 268 44.05 -14.61 -53.40
N SER A 269 43.55 -15.74 -53.88
CA SER A 269 42.94 -15.94 -55.19
C SER A 269 42.21 -17.31 -55.24
N SER A 270 41.31 -17.44 -56.22
CA SER A 270 40.63 -18.64 -56.72
C SER A 270 39.17 -18.91 -56.27
N SER A 271 38.27 -18.51 -57.18
CA SER A 271 37.02 -19.17 -57.61
C SER A 271 36.12 -19.87 -56.58
N SER A 272 35.12 -19.14 -56.07
CA SER A 272 33.73 -19.62 -55.94
C SER A 272 32.81 -18.50 -55.41
N GLY A 273 32.81 -17.36 -56.12
CA GLY A 273 31.85 -16.29 -55.89
C GLY A 273 30.50 -16.62 -56.51
N THR A 274 29.66 -17.41 -55.83
CA THR A 274 28.21 -17.51 -56.13
C THR A 274 27.37 -18.07 -54.99
N THR A 275 27.94 -18.68 -53.96
CA THR A 275 27.19 -19.19 -52.79
C THR A 275 27.10 -18.20 -51.63
N ALA A 276 28.03 -17.24 -51.53
CA ALA A 276 28.06 -16.29 -50.42
C ALA A 276 27.05 -15.13 -50.53
N LEU A 277 26.62 -14.76 -51.75
CA LEU A 277 25.67 -13.65 -51.93
C LEU A 277 24.22 -14.04 -51.58
N LEU A 278 23.85 -15.32 -51.75
CA LEU A 278 22.54 -15.85 -51.37
C LEU A 278 22.40 -16.07 -49.87
N ALA A 279 23.50 -16.38 -49.16
CA ALA A 279 23.49 -16.50 -47.69
C ALA A 279 23.32 -15.14 -47.01
N VAL A 280 23.92 -14.07 -47.54
CA VAL A 280 23.79 -12.71 -46.98
C VAL A 280 22.42 -12.10 -47.26
N LEU A 281 21.78 -12.41 -48.40
CA LEU A 281 20.42 -11.98 -48.70
C LEU A 281 19.33 -12.81 -47.99
N MET A 282 19.59 -14.08 -47.64
CA MET A 282 18.70 -14.88 -46.77
C MET A 282 18.79 -14.46 -45.30
N LEU A 283 19.97 -14.04 -44.81
CA LEU A 283 20.14 -13.52 -43.45
C LEU A 283 19.53 -12.12 -43.27
N ALA A 284 19.34 -11.36 -44.35
CA ALA A 284 18.62 -10.08 -44.33
C ALA A 284 17.09 -10.23 -44.30
N SER A 285 16.54 -11.45 -44.40
CA SER A 285 15.10 -11.72 -44.40
C SER A 285 14.55 -12.25 -43.06
N MET A 286 15.38 -12.48 -42.05
CA MET A 286 14.88 -12.77 -40.70
C MET A 286 14.69 -11.43 -40.00
N LYS A 287 13.47 -10.89 -40.17
CA LYS A 287 12.93 -9.73 -39.45
C LYS A 287 13.44 -9.72 -38.02
N GLY A 288 13.90 -8.55 -37.57
CA GLY A 288 14.45 -8.32 -36.23
C GLY A 288 13.65 -9.08 -35.18
N ALA A 289 14.36 -9.89 -34.40
CA ALA A 289 13.84 -10.35 -33.13
C ALA A 289 13.50 -9.10 -32.34
N GLU A 290 12.20 -8.83 -32.16
CA GLU A 290 11.75 -7.73 -31.34
C GLU A 290 12.39 -7.90 -29.96
N CYS A 291 13.17 -6.91 -29.57
CA CYS A 291 13.78 -6.78 -28.25
C CYS A 291 12.66 -6.42 -27.25
N ALA A 292 11.66 -7.29 -27.14
CA ALA A 292 10.45 -7.06 -26.36
C ALA A 292 10.61 -7.63 -24.94
N PRO A 293 10.11 -6.93 -23.91
CA PRO A 293 10.10 -7.44 -22.54
C PRO A 293 9.34 -8.77 -22.42
N ASP A 294 9.81 -9.67 -21.55
CA ASP A 294 9.13 -10.96 -21.27
C ASP A 294 7.72 -10.71 -20.69
N PRO A 295 6.64 -11.16 -21.37
CA PRO A 295 5.28 -11.02 -20.87
C PRO A 295 5.06 -11.70 -19.50
N HIS A 296 5.78 -12.78 -19.19
CA HIS A 296 5.66 -13.44 -17.90
C HIS A 296 6.26 -12.59 -16.77
N GLN A 297 7.43 -11.99 -17.00
CA GLN A 297 8.03 -11.05 -16.06
C GLN A 297 7.12 -9.84 -15.81
N ARG A 298 6.48 -9.31 -16.86
CA ARG A 298 5.47 -8.24 -16.71
C ARG A 298 4.31 -8.68 -15.81
N GLU A 299 3.77 -9.88 -16.02
CA GLU A 299 2.65 -10.39 -15.21
C GLU A 299 3.04 -10.57 -13.74
N LEU A 300 4.25 -11.06 -13.46
CA LEU A 300 4.76 -11.17 -12.08
C LEU A 300 4.87 -9.80 -11.39
N LEU A 301 5.35 -8.77 -12.10
CA LEU A 301 5.43 -7.41 -11.56
C LEU A 301 4.04 -6.83 -11.27
N LEU A 302 3.06 -7.04 -12.16
CA LEU A 302 1.68 -6.61 -11.95
C LEU A 302 1.02 -7.32 -10.76
N GLN A 303 1.26 -8.63 -10.61
CA GLN A 303 0.78 -9.39 -9.45
C GLN A 303 1.43 -8.93 -8.15
N GLU A 304 2.73 -8.64 -8.18
CA GLU A 304 3.44 -8.12 -7.01
C GLU A 304 2.87 -6.75 -6.60
N GLU A 305 2.67 -5.84 -7.56
CA GLU A 305 2.05 -4.53 -7.31
C GLU A 305 0.64 -4.69 -6.74
N ALA A 306 -0.21 -5.50 -7.37
CA ALA A 306 -1.57 -5.79 -6.89
C ALA A 306 -1.58 -6.33 -5.45
N SER A 307 -0.59 -7.16 -5.08
CA SER A 307 -0.46 -7.71 -3.72
C SER A 307 0.03 -6.69 -2.66
N ARG A 308 0.57 -5.55 -3.09
CA ARG A 308 1.06 -4.48 -2.21
C ARG A 308 -0.02 -3.44 -1.92
N VAL A 309 -0.97 -3.24 -2.83
CA VAL A 309 -2.10 -2.32 -2.64
C VAL A 309 -2.89 -2.68 -1.38
N ILE A 310 -3.48 -1.68 -0.72
CA ILE A 310 -4.38 -1.89 0.41
C ILE A 310 -5.53 -2.84 0.04
N GLY A 311 -5.67 -3.91 0.83
CA GLY A 311 -6.63 -4.97 0.57
C GLY A 311 -6.22 -5.96 -0.52
N GLY A 312 -5.05 -5.79 -1.15
CA GLY A 312 -4.57 -6.65 -2.25
C GLY A 312 -4.25 -8.10 -1.84
N ARG A 313 -4.08 -8.36 -0.54
CA ARG A 313 -3.88 -9.71 0.03
C ARG A 313 -5.14 -10.28 0.69
N VAL A 314 -6.25 -9.54 0.65
CA VAL A 314 -7.51 -10.00 1.22
C VAL A 314 -8.07 -11.11 0.34
N GLU A 315 -8.23 -12.30 0.91
CA GLU A 315 -8.87 -13.40 0.21
C GLU A 315 -10.37 -13.14 0.07
N LEU A 316 -10.82 -13.03 -1.18
CA LEU A 316 -12.24 -12.84 -1.50
C LEU A 316 -12.93 -14.20 -1.66
N SER A 317 -14.13 -14.33 -1.08
CA SER A 317 -15.06 -15.41 -1.37
C SER A 317 -15.57 -15.34 -2.82
N ALA A 318 -16.25 -16.39 -3.28
CA ALA A 318 -16.83 -16.41 -4.62
C ALA A 318 -17.88 -15.29 -4.82
N ALA A 319 -18.66 -14.96 -3.79
CA ALA A 319 -19.66 -13.88 -3.86
C ALA A 319 -19.00 -12.49 -3.86
N GLU A 320 -17.94 -12.31 -3.06
CA GLU A 320 -17.14 -11.08 -3.07
C GLU A 320 -16.46 -10.85 -4.42
N ARG A 321 -15.91 -11.90 -5.05
CA ARG A 321 -15.33 -11.79 -6.40
C ARG A 321 -16.34 -11.38 -7.47
N ARG A 322 -17.60 -11.81 -7.37
CA ARG A 322 -18.67 -11.38 -8.28
C ARG A 322 -19.01 -9.89 -8.09
N LEU A 323 -19.14 -9.44 -6.84
CA LEU A 323 -19.35 -8.02 -6.55
C LEU A 323 -18.15 -7.18 -7.02
N ASP A 324 -16.93 -7.67 -6.79
CA ASP A 324 -15.70 -7.02 -7.23
C ASP A 324 -15.66 -6.81 -8.75
N SER A 325 -15.95 -7.88 -9.52
CA SER A 325 -16.06 -7.81 -10.97
C SER A 325 -17.16 -6.86 -11.44
N TYR A 326 -18.27 -6.78 -10.71
CA TYR A 326 -19.38 -5.88 -11.02
C TYR A 326 -19.00 -4.41 -10.77
N LEU A 327 -18.46 -4.10 -9.60
CA LEU A 327 -18.01 -2.76 -9.24
C LEU A 327 -16.87 -2.28 -10.14
N HIS A 328 -15.95 -3.17 -10.52
CA HIS A 328 -14.87 -2.84 -11.45
C HIS A 328 -15.42 -2.35 -12.79
N LYS A 329 -16.40 -3.05 -13.37
CA LYS A 329 -17.06 -2.63 -14.63
C LYS A 329 -17.78 -1.29 -14.51
N LEU A 330 -18.46 -1.05 -13.40
CA LEU A 330 -19.12 0.24 -13.14
C LEU A 330 -18.09 1.37 -13.02
N LYS A 331 -16.97 1.13 -12.33
CA LYS A 331 -15.88 2.09 -12.20
C LYS A 331 -15.23 2.41 -13.54
N GLU A 332 -14.96 1.41 -14.38
CA GLU A 332 -14.44 1.64 -15.74
C GLU A 332 -15.35 2.60 -16.53
N GLN A 333 -16.68 2.42 -16.45
CA GLN A 333 -17.64 3.30 -17.12
C GLN A 333 -17.61 4.73 -16.55
N GLU A 334 -17.56 4.88 -15.23
CA GLU A 334 -17.53 6.20 -14.56
C GLU A 334 -16.23 6.95 -14.85
N ILE A 335 -15.08 6.28 -14.84
CA ILE A 335 -13.77 6.89 -15.10
C ILE A 335 -13.65 7.34 -16.56
N MET A 336 -14.24 6.60 -17.51
CA MET A 336 -14.23 6.97 -18.93
C MET A 336 -15.26 8.05 -19.29
N SER A 337 -16.17 8.39 -18.37
CA SER A 337 -17.21 9.39 -18.60
C SER A 337 -16.65 10.82 -18.49
N PRO A 338 -17.04 11.75 -19.39
CA PRO A 338 -16.65 13.15 -19.26
C PRO A 338 -17.23 13.76 -17.98
N GLY A 339 -16.43 14.57 -17.27
CA GLY A 339 -16.83 15.13 -15.96
C GLY A 339 -16.67 14.15 -14.81
N PHE A 340 -15.59 13.36 -14.82
CA PHE A 340 -15.24 12.40 -13.78
C PHE A 340 -15.30 13.02 -12.37
N PRO A 341 -16.23 12.59 -11.49
CA PRO A 341 -16.54 13.34 -10.28
C PRO A 341 -15.35 13.63 -9.35
N PRO A 342 -14.45 12.67 -9.05
CA PRO A 342 -13.29 12.94 -8.19
C PRO A 342 -12.28 13.97 -8.73
N SER A 343 -12.34 14.28 -10.03
CA SER A 343 -11.50 15.34 -10.63
C SER A 343 -12.13 16.74 -10.57
N LEU A 344 -13.40 16.82 -10.17
CA LEU A 344 -14.13 18.06 -10.00
C LEU A 344 -14.15 18.43 -8.51
N HIS A 345 -14.27 19.73 -8.21
CA HIS A 345 -14.52 20.17 -6.85
C HIS A 345 -15.82 19.52 -6.31
N PHE A 346 -15.80 19.01 -5.08
CA PHE A 346 -16.87 18.21 -4.48
C PHE A 346 -18.26 18.83 -4.63
N PHE A 347 -18.41 20.13 -4.40
CA PHE A 347 -19.69 20.84 -4.56
C PHE A 347 -20.31 20.71 -5.96
N LYS A 348 -19.47 20.66 -7.01
CA LYS A 348 -19.89 20.43 -8.40
C LYS A 348 -20.05 18.94 -8.69
N ALA A 349 -19.24 18.09 -8.06
CA ALA A 349 -19.23 16.64 -8.23
C ALA A 349 -20.44 15.95 -7.58
N LYS A 350 -20.91 16.44 -6.43
CA LYS A 350 -21.92 15.79 -5.58
C LYS A 350 -23.19 15.35 -6.32
N PRO A 351 -23.82 16.15 -7.21
CA PRO A 351 -24.99 15.70 -7.97
C PRO A 351 -24.70 14.53 -8.93
N TYR A 352 -23.46 14.39 -9.41
CA TYR A 352 -23.03 13.25 -10.22
C TYR A 352 -22.80 12.01 -9.36
N ILE A 353 -22.16 12.17 -8.20
CA ILE A 353 -21.92 11.10 -7.22
C ILE A 353 -23.26 10.49 -6.77
N GLN A 354 -24.27 11.32 -6.49
CA GLN A 354 -25.60 10.84 -6.11
C GLN A 354 -26.29 9.97 -7.18
N LYS A 355 -25.91 10.11 -8.45
CA LYS A 355 -26.44 9.30 -9.57
C LYS A 355 -25.64 8.01 -9.78
N SER A 356 -24.40 7.94 -9.30
CA SER A 356 -23.50 6.80 -9.44
C SER A 356 -24.11 5.51 -8.88
N LEU A 357 -23.96 4.42 -9.63
CA LEU A 357 -24.33 3.08 -9.15
C LEU A 357 -23.32 2.57 -8.13
N VAL A 358 -22.03 2.91 -8.29
CA VAL A 358 -20.98 2.61 -7.31
C VAL A 358 -21.33 3.25 -5.97
N PHE A 359 -21.68 4.54 -5.96
CA PHE A 359 -22.08 5.25 -4.75
C PHE A 359 -23.28 4.59 -4.04
N LYS A 360 -24.33 4.21 -4.79
CA LYS A 360 -25.50 3.52 -4.22
C LYS A 360 -25.15 2.19 -3.53
N VAL A 361 -24.15 1.48 -4.03
CA VAL A 361 -23.64 0.27 -3.36
C VAL A 361 -22.87 0.66 -2.09
N LEU A 362 -22.00 1.67 -2.15
CA LEU A 362 -21.23 2.16 -0.99
C LEU A 362 -22.10 2.71 0.15
N GLN A 363 -23.27 3.30 -0.15
CA GLN A 363 -24.24 3.72 0.87
C GLN A 363 -24.74 2.54 1.72
N LYS A 364 -24.91 1.36 1.11
CA LYS A 364 -25.36 0.14 1.81
C LYS A 364 -24.22 -0.61 2.50
N MET A 365 -22.98 -0.27 2.20
CA MET A 365 -21.81 -0.98 2.72
C MET A 365 -21.65 -0.71 4.23
N PRO A 366 -21.44 -1.75 5.07
CA PRO A 366 -21.07 -1.56 6.46
C PRO A 366 -19.63 -1.05 6.53
N LYS A 367 -19.48 0.24 6.83
CA LYS A 367 -18.20 0.96 6.74
C LYS A 367 -17.33 0.81 7.99
N GLY A 368 -17.87 0.15 9.03
CA GLY A 368 -17.17 -0.03 10.31
C GLY A 368 -17.37 1.20 11.19
N ALA A 369 -16.30 1.95 11.42
CA ALA A 369 -16.26 3.06 12.36
C ALA A 369 -15.90 4.39 11.71
N VAL A 370 -16.39 5.49 12.28
CA VAL A 370 -15.91 6.85 12.00
C VAL A 370 -14.84 7.19 13.02
N LEU A 371 -13.59 7.34 12.56
CA LEU A 371 -12.45 7.58 13.43
C LEU A 371 -11.88 8.98 13.34
N HIS A 372 -12.46 9.90 12.56
CA HIS A 372 -12.05 11.30 12.46
C HIS A 372 -13.23 12.19 12.06
N ILE A 373 -13.87 12.81 13.05
CA ILE A 373 -15.03 13.69 12.88
C ILE A 373 -15.10 14.65 14.06
N HIS A 374 -15.58 15.86 13.83
CA HIS A 374 -15.64 16.91 14.85
C HIS A 374 -17.07 17.12 15.36
N LYS A 375 -17.19 17.44 16.67
CA LYS A 375 -18.47 17.65 17.37
C LYS A 375 -19.43 18.52 16.57
N SER A 376 -18.95 19.65 16.06
CA SER A 376 -19.79 20.67 15.41
C SER A 376 -20.21 20.32 13.98
N ALA A 377 -19.81 19.16 13.46
CA ALA A 377 -20.17 18.70 12.11
C ALA A 377 -20.72 17.28 12.06
N LEU A 378 -21.18 16.76 13.20
CA LEU A 378 -21.77 15.43 13.34
C LEU A 378 -23.13 15.27 12.64
N VAL A 379 -23.90 16.35 12.45
CA VAL A 379 -25.29 16.30 11.94
C VAL A 379 -25.47 17.19 10.72
N SER A 380 -26.12 16.65 9.67
CA SER A 380 -26.49 17.39 8.45
C SER A 380 -27.02 18.81 8.70
N VAL A 381 -26.62 19.76 7.85
CA VAL A 381 -27.09 21.15 7.93
C VAL A 381 -28.62 21.28 7.81
N ASP A 382 -29.27 20.36 7.09
CA ASP A 382 -30.73 20.29 6.97
C ASP A 382 -31.40 20.19 8.33
N TRP A 383 -30.90 19.34 9.23
CA TRP A 383 -31.47 19.21 10.58
C TRP A 383 -31.19 20.45 11.43
N LEU A 384 -30.00 21.04 11.34
CA LEU A 384 -29.69 22.27 12.08
C LEU A 384 -30.68 23.37 11.73
N VAL A 385 -30.93 23.59 10.44
CA VAL A 385 -31.87 24.62 9.99
C VAL A 385 -33.32 24.19 10.24
N LYS A 386 -33.77 23.05 9.72
CA LYS A 386 -35.19 22.66 9.74
C LYS A 386 -35.68 22.14 11.09
N ASN A 387 -34.79 21.79 12.02
CA ASN A 387 -35.15 21.38 13.38
C ASN A 387 -34.65 22.39 14.42
N ALA A 388 -33.32 22.54 14.57
CA ALA A 388 -32.78 23.32 15.69
C ALA A 388 -33.21 24.79 15.64
N THR A 389 -33.15 25.44 14.47
CA THR A 389 -33.54 26.85 14.34
C THR A 389 -35.06 27.10 14.37
N TYR A 390 -35.90 26.05 14.35
CA TYR A 390 -37.35 26.13 14.51
C TYR A 390 -37.80 25.97 15.97
N ARG A 391 -36.88 25.69 16.89
CA ARG A 391 -37.19 25.58 18.31
C ARG A 391 -37.51 26.96 18.91
N PRO A 392 -38.39 27.01 19.93
CA PRO A 392 -38.75 28.26 20.58
C PRO A 392 -37.51 28.92 21.17
N HIS A 393 -37.57 30.25 21.33
CA HIS A 393 -36.50 31.06 21.94
C HIS A 393 -35.19 31.11 21.13
N CYS A 394 -35.17 30.63 19.88
CA CYS A 394 -33.99 30.72 19.02
C CYS A 394 -33.89 32.12 18.38
N TYR A 395 -32.86 32.87 18.74
CA TYR A 395 -32.54 34.16 18.13
C TYR A 395 -31.45 34.00 17.07
N VAL A 396 -31.57 34.79 16.01
CA VAL A 396 -30.53 34.98 15.00
C VAL A 396 -30.03 36.42 15.05
N CYS A 397 -28.75 36.59 14.75
CA CYS A 397 -28.14 37.88 14.50
C CYS A 397 -27.35 37.83 13.19
N PHE A 398 -27.46 38.89 12.39
CA PHE A 398 -26.66 39.10 11.20
C PHE A 398 -25.51 40.06 11.52
N THR A 399 -24.29 39.56 11.40
CA THR A 399 -23.08 40.35 11.61
C THR A 399 -22.88 41.33 10.44
N TRP A 400 -22.14 42.41 10.68
CA TRP A 400 -21.68 43.37 9.66
C TRP A 400 -20.95 42.74 8.45
N LYS A 401 -20.43 41.52 8.58
CA LYS A 401 -19.80 40.75 7.50
C LYS A 401 -20.78 39.82 6.77
N GLY A 402 -22.08 39.95 7.01
CA GLY A 402 -23.12 39.13 6.38
C GLY A 402 -23.23 37.70 6.90
N ARG A 403 -22.59 37.39 8.05
CA ARG A 403 -22.61 36.06 8.69
C ARG A 403 -23.67 35.97 9.77
N VAL A 404 -24.11 34.76 10.08
CA VAL A 404 -25.13 34.51 11.12
C VAL A 404 -24.50 34.08 12.44
N LYS A 405 -25.13 34.47 13.55
CA LYS A 405 -24.91 33.90 14.88
C LYS A 405 -26.25 33.53 15.50
N PHE A 406 -26.24 32.49 16.32
CA PHE A 406 -27.44 32.00 17.00
C PHE A 406 -27.26 32.00 18.51
N THR A 407 -28.37 32.12 19.23
CA THR A 407 -28.43 31.89 20.67
C THR A 407 -29.85 31.54 21.09
N PHE A 408 -30.00 30.71 22.11
CA PHE A 408 -31.28 30.47 22.76
C PHE A 408 -31.42 31.37 23.98
N SER A 409 -32.55 32.05 24.13
CA SER A 409 -32.77 32.97 25.25
C SER A 409 -34.27 33.22 25.49
N PRO A 410 -34.75 33.22 26.75
CA PRO A 410 -36.16 33.47 27.05
C PRO A 410 -36.58 34.93 26.79
N ARG A 411 -35.60 35.84 26.63
CA ARG A 411 -35.80 37.27 26.32
C ARG A 411 -34.83 37.69 25.23
N GLN A 412 -35.10 38.84 24.60
CA GLN A 412 -34.20 39.39 23.59
C GLN A 412 -32.78 39.57 24.18
N PRO A 413 -31.75 38.93 23.60
CA PRO A 413 -30.39 39.04 24.10
C PRO A 413 -29.85 40.47 23.97
N PHE A 414 -28.98 40.86 24.91
CA PHE A 414 -28.29 42.14 24.84
C PHE A 414 -27.40 42.24 23.58
N PRO A 415 -27.35 43.41 22.93
CA PRO A 415 -26.41 43.68 21.85
C PRO A 415 -24.97 43.38 22.27
N ARG A 416 -24.21 42.70 21.40
CA ARG A 416 -22.78 42.41 21.59
C ARG A 416 -21.98 42.97 20.42
N LEU A 417 -20.67 43.13 20.62
CA LEU A 417 -19.77 43.53 19.54
C LEU A 417 -19.87 42.52 18.38
N GLY A 418 -20.16 43.01 17.18
CA GLY A 418 -20.42 42.18 15.99
C GLY A 418 -21.86 41.68 15.85
N CYS A 419 -22.71 41.85 16.86
CA CYS A 419 -24.13 41.48 16.85
C CYS A 419 -25.00 42.50 17.59
N SER A 420 -25.41 43.56 16.88
CA SER A 420 -26.14 44.69 17.47
C SER A 420 -27.67 44.48 17.54
N GLY A 421 -28.24 43.57 16.75
CA GLY A 421 -29.68 43.30 16.71
C GLY A 421 -29.98 41.81 16.67
N TRP A 422 -30.42 41.25 17.79
CA TRP A 422 -30.94 39.89 17.87
C TRP A 422 -32.42 39.87 17.51
N ILE A 423 -32.79 39.01 16.57
CA ILE A 423 -34.15 38.85 16.07
C ILE A 423 -34.62 37.43 16.40
N LEU A 424 -35.82 37.30 16.96
CA LEU A 424 -36.41 35.99 17.21
C LEU A 424 -36.73 35.34 15.85
N LEU A 425 -36.27 34.12 15.62
CA LEU A 425 -36.43 33.48 14.31
C LEU A 425 -37.88 33.18 13.96
N GLU A 426 -38.73 32.93 14.96
CA GLU A 426 -40.17 32.76 14.77
C GLU A 426 -40.81 34.02 14.20
N ASP A 427 -40.55 35.18 14.81
CA ASP A 427 -41.02 36.49 14.34
C ASP A 427 -40.45 36.81 12.95
N LEU A 428 -39.17 36.51 12.72
CA LEU A 428 -38.54 36.76 11.43
C LEU A 428 -39.19 35.91 10.32
N ARG A 429 -39.41 34.61 10.55
CA ARG A 429 -40.10 33.75 9.59
C ARG A 429 -41.55 34.16 9.35
N ALA A 430 -42.24 34.71 10.36
CA ALA A 430 -43.61 35.21 10.21
C ALA A 430 -43.70 36.49 9.34
N THR A 431 -42.60 37.23 9.20
CA THR A 431 -42.55 38.49 8.42
C THR A 431 -42.00 38.30 7.00
N ILE A 432 -41.31 37.19 6.73
CA ILE A 432 -40.73 36.90 5.41
C ILE A 432 -41.77 36.22 4.49
N SER A 433 -41.81 36.62 3.22
CA SER A 433 -42.73 36.07 2.22
C SER A 433 -42.32 34.70 1.68
N ASP A 434 -41.02 34.40 1.60
CA ASP A 434 -40.45 33.13 1.13
C ASP A 434 -39.56 32.48 2.20
N VAL A 435 -40.21 31.76 3.13
CA VAL A 435 -39.52 31.06 4.21
C VAL A 435 -38.57 29.96 3.70
N PRO A 436 -38.93 29.13 2.68
CA PRO A 436 -38.00 28.16 2.11
C PRO A 436 -36.71 28.79 1.57
N ALA A 437 -36.78 29.92 0.85
CA ALA A 437 -35.58 30.61 0.38
C ALA A 437 -34.74 31.17 1.54
N PHE A 438 -35.39 31.67 2.59
CA PHE A 438 -34.71 32.11 3.81
C PHE A 438 -33.98 30.95 4.51
N ASP A 439 -34.63 29.81 4.71
CA ASP A 439 -33.99 28.62 5.30
C ASP A 439 -32.81 28.15 4.45
N GLN A 440 -32.93 28.17 3.12
CA GLN A 440 -31.82 27.86 2.21
C GLN A 440 -30.63 28.82 2.42
N SER A 441 -30.90 30.11 2.65
CA SER A 441 -29.85 31.11 2.95
C SER A 441 -29.15 30.84 4.29
N LEU A 442 -29.87 30.30 5.29
CA LEU A 442 -29.28 29.86 6.55
C LEU A 442 -28.40 28.62 6.33
N MET A 443 -28.83 27.67 5.52
CA MET A 443 -28.01 26.50 5.17
C MET A 443 -26.73 26.90 4.46
N GLN A 444 -26.79 27.86 3.52
CA GLN A 444 -25.59 28.41 2.88
C GLN A 444 -24.64 29.10 3.87
N ASN A 445 -25.18 29.76 4.90
CA ASN A 445 -24.35 30.37 5.95
C ASN A 445 -23.74 29.36 6.93
N LEU A 446 -24.28 28.15 6.99
CA LEU A 446 -23.84 27.06 7.85
C LEU A 446 -23.03 25.99 7.10
N THR A 447 -22.67 26.25 5.84
CA THR A 447 -21.82 25.39 5.01
C THR A 447 -20.80 26.23 4.24
N LEU A 448 -19.82 25.56 3.63
CA LEU A 448 -18.91 26.15 2.65
C LEU A 448 -19.48 26.08 1.22
N PHE A 449 -20.70 25.56 1.04
CA PHE A 449 -21.25 25.35 -0.29
C PHE A 449 -21.43 26.69 -1.03
N THR A 450 -20.93 26.71 -2.25
CA THR A 450 -21.08 27.80 -3.21
C THR A 450 -20.95 27.22 -4.62
N GLU A 451 -21.60 27.84 -5.60
CA GLU A 451 -21.58 27.36 -6.99
C GLU A 451 -20.19 27.46 -7.62
N ASN A 452 -19.41 28.48 -7.24
CA ASN A 452 -18.07 28.77 -7.79
C ASN A 452 -17.04 28.88 -6.65
N PRO A 453 -16.66 27.76 -6.01
CA PRO A 453 -15.76 27.76 -4.85
C PRO A 453 -14.36 28.33 -5.14
N GLU A 454 -13.90 28.23 -6.38
CA GLU A 454 -12.61 28.74 -6.83
C GLU A 454 -12.58 30.27 -6.87
N LEU A 455 -13.73 30.90 -7.12
CA LEU A 455 -13.89 32.36 -7.06
C LEU A 455 -14.22 32.84 -5.64
N ALA A 456 -15.05 32.09 -4.91
CA ALA A 456 -15.44 32.44 -3.54
C ALA A 456 -14.29 32.28 -2.54
N TYR A 457 -13.43 31.28 -2.76
CA TYR A 457 -12.28 30.96 -1.93
C TYR A 457 -11.00 30.83 -2.78
N PRO A 458 -10.39 31.96 -3.18
CA PRO A 458 -9.16 31.94 -3.97
C PRO A 458 -7.98 31.26 -3.26
N THR A 459 -7.87 31.43 -1.93
CA THR A 459 -6.75 30.94 -1.12
C THR A 459 -7.18 30.00 0.00
N GLN A 460 -6.21 29.23 0.55
CA GLN A 460 -6.42 28.45 1.77
C GLN A 460 -6.80 29.34 2.97
N ASP A 461 -6.21 30.55 3.07
CA ASP A 461 -6.55 31.53 4.12
C ASP A 461 -8.03 31.90 4.12
N GLU A 462 -8.59 32.17 2.94
CA GLU A 462 -9.97 32.60 2.80
C GLU A 462 -10.96 31.47 3.13
N VAL A 463 -10.73 30.24 2.65
CA VAL A 463 -11.61 29.12 2.99
C VAL A 463 -11.55 28.81 4.49
N TRP A 464 -10.35 28.81 5.11
CA TRP A 464 -10.21 28.58 6.55
C TRP A 464 -10.89 29.66 7.40
N ASN A 465 -10.75 30.94 7.01
CA ASN A 465 -11.45 32.03 7.68
C ASN A 465 -12.97 31.84 7.65
N GLN A 466 -13.52 31.31 6.55
CA GLN A 466 -14.95 31.03 6.44
C GLN A 466 -15.34 29.79 7.24
N PHE A 467 -14.53 28.74 7.18
CA PHE A 467 -14.70 27.48 7.90
C PHE A 467 -14.81 27.70 9.41
N GLU A 468 -13.87 28.45 10.01
CA GLU A 468 -13.87 28.74 11.46
C GLU A 468 -15.11 29.54 11.91
N GLN A 469 -15.54 30.50 11.09
CA GLN A 469 -16.74 31.30 11.39
C GLN A 469 -18.02 30.47 11.38
N ILE A 470 -18.10 29.41 10.57
CA ILE A 470 -19.26 28.51 10.55
C ILE A 470 -19.36 27.74 11.87
N PHE A 471 -18.24 27.28 12.42
CA PHE A 471 -18.23 26.62 13.73
C PHE A 471 -18.72 27.52 14.86
N GLU A 472 -18.40 28.82 14.83
CA GLU A 472 -18.96 29.78 15.79
C GLU A 472 -20.49 29.87 15.69
N ALA A 473 -21.02 29.92 14.46
CA ALA A 473 -22.45 29.97 14.22
C ALA A 473 -23.16 28.70 14.73
N ILE A 474 -22.65 27.52 14.35
CA ILE A 474 -23.19 26.22 14.78
C ILE A 474 -23.11 26.09 16.31
N SER A 475 -22.01 26.51 16.94
CA SER A 475 -21.84 26.48 18.39
C SER A 475 -22.94 27.24 19.14
N GLY A 476 -23.47 28.32 18.55
CA GLY A 476 -24.60 29.07 19.11
C GLY A 476 -25.89 28.26 19.19
N LEU A 477 -26.07 27.30 18.28
CA LEU A 477 -27.20 26.36 18.28
C LEU A 477 -26.94 25.17 19.21
N ILE A 478 -25.81 24.50 19.05
CA ILE A 478 -25.57 23.19 19.66
C ILE A 478 -25.09 23.26 21.12
N ASN A 479 -24.74 24.44 21.64
CA ASN A 479 -24.38 24.59 23.05
C ASN A 479 -25.59 24.88 23.96
N TYR A 480 -26.81 24.90 23.42
CA TYR A 480 -28.04 24.90 24.21
C TYR A 480 -28.42 23.47 24.59
N ALA A 481 -28.57 23.16 25.88
CA ALA A 481 -28.57 21.78 26.40
C ALA A 481 -29.60 20.82 25.76
N PRO A 482 -30.87 21.22 25.52
CA PRO A 482 -31.82 20.36 24.81
C PRO A 482 -31.45 20.11 23.35
N VAL A 483 -30.92 21.13 22.65
CA VAL A 483 -30.42 20.94 21.28
C VAL A 483 -29.19 20.05 21.29
N PHE A 484 -28.29 20.21 22.25
CA PHE A 484 -27.09 19.39 22.37
C PHE A 484 -27.42 17.90 22.46
N LYS A 485 -28.35 17.51 23.34
CA LYS A 485 -28.78 16.11 23.50
C LYS A 485 -29.36 15.54 22.21
N ASP A 486 -30.29 16.26 21.59
CA ASP A 486 -30.93 15.80 20.35
C ASP A 486 -29.97 15.78 19.17
N TYR A 487 -29.03 16.73 19.11
CA TYR A 487 -27.99 16.81 18.10
C TYR A 487 -27.06 15.58 18.19
N LEU A 488 -26.64 15.20 19.39
CA LEU A 488 -25.83 13.98 19.56
C LEU A 488 -26.60 12.74 19.10
N TYR A 489 -27.83 12.56 19.57
CA TYR A 489 -28.65 11.41 19.19
C TYR A 489 -28.90 11.36 17.67
N GLN A 490 -29.28 12.49 17.07
CA GLN A 490 -29.50 12.60 15.63
C GLN A 490 -28.21 12.29 14.84
N GLY A 491 -27.06 12.69 15.35
CA GLY A 491 -25.76 12.36 14.78
C GLY A 491 -25.52 10.86 14.73
N LEU A 492 -25.76 10.17 15.84
CA LEU A 492 -25.66 8.70 15.88
C LEU A 492 -26.62 8.03 14.92
N LEU A 493 -27.86 8.54 14.83
CA LEU A 493 -28.85 8.04 13.88
C LEU A 493 -28.38 8.19 12.42
N GLN A 494 -27.85 9.36 12.04
CA GLN A 494 -27.36 9.58 10.67
C GLN A 494 -26.15 8.72 10.32
N LEU A 495 -25.26 8.47 11.28
CA LEU A 495 -24.13 7.54 11.08
C LEU A 495 -24.64 6.10 10.97
N TYR A 496 -25.58 5.70 11.83
CA TYR A 496 -26.19 4.37 11.83
C TYR A 496 -26.93 4.09 10.51
N ASP A 497 -27.67 5.06 9.99
CA ASP A 497 -28.35 4.99 8.68
C ASP A 497 -27.36 4.81 7.52
N ASP A 498 -26.11 5.29 7.67
CA ASP A 498 -25.01 5.05 6.73
C ASP A 498 -24.20 3.77 7.06
N ASN A 499 -24.80 2.85 7.83
CA ASN A 499 -24.22 1.55 8.23
C ASN A 499 -22.87 1.66 8.95
N ILE A 500 -22.79 2.58 9.91
CA ILE A 500 -21.63 2.78 10.80
C ILE A 500 -22.02 2.31 12.20
N LEU A 501 -21.16 1.49 12.81
CA LEU A 501 -21.43 0.85 14.09
C LEU A 501 -20.67 1.48 15.28
N TYR A 502 -19.76 2.41 15.05
CA TYR A 502 -18.91 3.01 16.09
C TYR A 502 -18.38 4.40 15.71
N LEU A 503 -18.20 5.27 16.71
CA LEU A 503 -17.79 6.67 16.54
C LEU A 503 -16.67 7.08 17.51
N GLU A 504 -15.64 7.75 17.01
CA GLU A 504 -14.68 8.55 17.81
C GLU A 504 -14.74 10.03 17.43
N LEU A 505 -15.26 10.83 18.36
CA LEU A 505 -15.59 12.24 18.12
C LEU A 505 -14.52 13.17 18.72
N ARG A 506 -13.95 14.07 17.92
CA ARG A 506 -13.14 15.19 18.41
C ARG A 506 -14.08 16.22 18.99
N ALA A 507 -13.96 16.47 20.28
CA ALA A 507 -14.84 17.42 20.95
C ALA A 507 -14.07 18.31 21.91
N GLY A 508 -14.24 19.62 21.74
CA GLY A 508 -14.03 20.56 22.82
C GLY A 508 -15.12 20.38 23.89
N LEU A 509 -14.74 20.43 25.16
CA LEU A 509 -15.66 20.41 26.30
C LEU A 509 -16.16 21.83 26.61
N SER A 510 -16.77 22.45 25.61
CA SER A 510 -17.37 23.78 25.71
C SER A 510 -18.48 23.81 26.76
N LYS A 511 -18.70 24.98 27.36
CA LYS A 511 -19.79 25.22 28.30
C LYS A 511 -21.14 25.08 27.59
N ILE A 512 -21.98 24.19 28.11
CA ILE A 512 -23.37 23.99 27.64
C ILE A 512 -24.30 24.76 28.57
N TYR A 513 -25.32 25.43 28.04
CA TYR A 513 -26.20 26.30 28.82
C TYR A 513 -27.68 25.95 28.69
N GLU A 514 -28.46 26.36 29.69
CA GLU A 514 -29.92 26.26 29.75
C GLU A 514 -30.58 27.63 29.50
N LEU A 515 -31.89 27.64 29.23
CA LEU A 515 -32.65 28.90 29.02
C LEU A 515 -32.67 29.81 30.24
N ASP A 516 -32.60 29.24 31.45
CA ASP A 516 -32.56 30.00 32.70
C ASP A 516 -31.19 30.64 33.00
N GLY A 517 -30.19 30.40 32.14
CA GLY A 517 -28.84 30.91 32.27
C GLY A 517 -27.90 29.98 33.05
N THR A 518 -28.37 28.81 33.50
CA THR A 518 -27.50 27.77 34.08
C THR A 518 -26.46 27.35 33.05
N VAL A 519 -25.21 27.23 33.48
CA VAL A 519 -24.10 26.78 32.64
C VAL A 519 -23.48 25.55 33.26
N HIS A 520 -23.54 24.46 32.50
CA HIS A 520 -23.03 23.16 32.88
C HIS A 520 -21.51 23.10 32.74
N ASP A 521 -20.89 22.31 33.60
CA ASP A 521 -19.46 22.04 33.56
C ASP A 521 -19.11 20.98 32.50
N ARG A 522 -17.82 20.65 32.44
CA ARG A 522 -17.29 19.64 31.50
C ARG A 522 -17.81 18.25 31.81
N GLU A 523 -17.99 17.96 33.10
CA GLU A 523 -18.42 16.69 33.65
C GLU A 523 -19.83 16.33 33.17
N TRP A 524 -20.74 17.29 33.21
CA TRP A 524 -22.08 17.16 32.65
C TRP A 524 -22.07 16.80 31.15
N SER A 525 -21.15 17.39 30.38
CA SER A 525 -21.05 17.11 28.93
C SER A 525 -20.63 15.66 28.68
N ILE A 526 -19.68 15.15 29.46
CA ILE A 526 -19.20 13.76 29.39
C ILE A 526 -20.32 12.78 29.77
N GLN A 527 -21.05 13.07 30.85
CA GLN A 527 -22.22 12.27 31.22
C GLN A 527 -23.30 12.31 30.15
N THR A 528 -23.49 13.45 29.48
CA THR A 528 -24.44 13.55 28.37
C THR A 528 -24.04 12.67 27.18
N TYR A 529 -22.76 12.70 26.79
CA TYR A 529 -22.24 11.77 25.76
C TYR A 529 -22.48 10.30 26.15
N LYS A 530 -22.17 9.95 27.40
CA LYS A 530 -22.38 8.60 27.94
C LYS A 530 -23.86 8.19 27.88
N ASN A 531 -24.74 9.01 28.44
CA ASN A 531 -26.17 8.72 28.55
C ASN A 531 -26.83 8.60 27.17
N VAL A 532 -26.52 9.50 26.23
CA VAL A 532 -27.03 9.42 24.85
C VAL A 532 -26.50 8.17 24.16
N SER A 533 -25.22 7.82 24.34
CA SER A 533 -24.66 6.59 23.76
C SER A 533 -25.29 5.33 24.36
N GLU A 534 -25.54 5.29 25.66
CA GLU A 534 -26.19 4.16 26.33
C GLU A 534 -27.63 4.00 25.87
N GLN A 535 -28.39 5.11 25.81
CA GLN A 535 -29.74 5.12 25.26
C GLN A 535 -29.76 4.60 23.81
N PHE A 536 -28.90 5.14 22.95
CA PHE A 536 -28.84 4.73 21.54
C PHE A 536 -28.51 3.24 21.40
N LYS A 537 -27.63 2.69 22.23
CA LYS A 537 -27.30 1.25 22.22
C LYS A 537 -28.45 0.36 22.70
N LEU A 538 -29.31 0.85 23.58
CA LEU A 538 -30.50 0.11 24.00
C LEU A 538 -31.51 -0.01 22.85
N GLU A 539 -31.63 1.05 22.05
CA GLU A 539 -32.54 1.11 20.89
C GLU A 539 -31.93 0.46 19.64
N HIS A 540 -30.60 0.45 19.52
CA HIS A 540 -29.81 -0.11 18.42
C HIS A 540 -28.71 -1.07 18.96
N PRO A 541 -29.04 -2.32 19.33
CA PRO A 541 -28.12 -3.23 20.02
C PRO A 541 -26.86 -3.65 19.25
N ASP A 542 -26.85 -3.44 17.93
CA ASP A 542 -25.71 -3.67 17.03
C ASP A 542 -24.79 -2.45 16.89
N PHE A 543 -25.15 -1.31 17.48
CA PHE A 543 -24.25 -0.18 17.65
C PHE A 543 -23.31 -0.41 18.85
N ILE A 544 -22.01 -0.17 18.66
CA ILE A 544 -21.00 -0.44 19.69
C ILE A 544 -20.95 0.67 20.74
N GLY A 545 -21.08 1.92 20.30
CA GLY A 545 -21.04 3.10 21.15
C GLY A 545 -20.18 4.22 20.57
N ILE A 546 -19.80 5.15 21.43
CA ILE A 546 -18.96 6.29 21.07
C ILE A 546 -17.78 6.41 22.03
N ARG A 547 -16.71 7.05 21.59
CA ARG A 547 -15.65 7.59 22.46
C ARG A 547 -15.31 9.01 22.05
N ILE A 548 -14.80 9.78 23.00
CA ILE A 548 -14.49 11.20 22.84
C ILE A 548 -12.97 11.40 22.89
N ILE A 549 -12.46 12.10 21.90
CA ILE A 549 -11.11 12.63 21.88
C ILE A 549 -11.22 14.10 22.24
N VAL A 550 -10.70 14.47 23.41
CA VAL A 550 -10.75 15.86 23.90
C VAL A 550 -9.83 16.70 23.04
N SER A 551 -10.38 17.71 22.38
CA SER A 551 -9.63 18.55 21.42
C SER A 551 -9.52 19.99 21.89
N VAL A 552 -8.35 20.60 21.71
CA VAL A 552 -8.11 22.02 21.97
C VAL A 552 -7.53 22.70 20.73
N PHE A 553 -7.93 23.95 20.47
CA PHE A 553 -7.37 24.72 19.35
C PHE A 553 -5.87 24.95 19.54
N ARG A 554 -5.08 24.70 18.50
CA ARG A 554 -3.62 24.87 18.51
C ARG A 554 -3.14 26.32 18.58
N LEU A 555 -4.02 27.29 18.40
CA LEU A 555 -3.76 28.71 18.69
C LEU A 555 -3.87 29.05 20.18
N THR A 556 -4.37 28.12 21.00
CA THR A 556 -4.44 28.30 22.46
C THR A 556 -3.05 28.39 23.06
N ASN A 557 -2.86 29.26 24.05
CA ASN A 557 -1.57 29.43 24.71
C ASN A 557 -1.12 28.15 25.44
N LEU A 558 0.20 28.04 25.63
CA LEU A 558 0.85 26.86 26.20
C LEU A 558 0.30 26.47 27.58
N SER A 559 0.04 27.44 28.46
CA SER A 559 -0.46 27.17 29.81
C SER A 559 -1.86 26.54 29.81
N ALA A 560 -2.74 27.03 28.94
CA ALA A 560 -4.09 26.51 28.81
C ALA A 560 -4.12 25.12 28.14
N VAL A 561 -3.22 24.85 27.18
CA VAL A 561 -3.03 23.49 26.64
C VAL A 561 -2.52 22.54 27.72
N LYS A 562 -1.53 22.96 28.51
CA LYS A 562 -1.01 22.15 29.63
C LYS A 562 -2.11 21.79 30.63
N GLN A 563 -2.94 22.75 31.01
CA GLN A 563 -4.08 22.50 31.89
C GLN A 563 -5.09 21.54 31.24
N ALA A 564 -5.43 21.74 29.98
CA ALA A 564 -6.37 20.87 29.28
C ALA A 564 -5.90 19.42 29.17
N VAL A 565 -4.59 19.21 28.99
CA VAL A 565 -3.98 17.87 28.99
C VAL A 565 -4.08 17.23 30.38
N GLN A 566 -3.74 17.96 31.44
CA GLN A 566 -3.88 17.49 32.82
C GLN A 566 -5.34 17.13 33.15
N ASP A 567 -6.28 18.01 32.80
CA ASP A 567 -7.71 17.77 32.96
C ASP A 567 -8.15 16.52 32.20
N THR A 568 -7.64 16.31 30.97
CA THR A 568 -7.99 15.14 30.15
C THR A 568 -7.48 13.85 30.77
N ILE A 569 -6.27 13.85 31.36
CA ILE A 569 -5.73 12.69 32.09
C ILE A 569 -6.64 12.33 33.28
N GLU A 570 -7.06 13.33 34.05
CA GLU A 570 -7.94 13.11 35.21
C GLU A 570 -9.32 12.57 34.78
N ILE A 571 -9.91 13.18 33.76
CA ILE A 571 -11.21 12.76 33.23
C ILE A 571 -11.12 11.35 32.65
N GLN A 572 -10.04 11.01 31.92
CA GLN A 572 -9.86 9.68 31.36
C GLN A 572 -9.79 8.60 32.43
N LYS A 573 -9.18 8.89 33.59
CA LYS A 573 -9.17 7.97 34.74
C LYS A 573 -10.58 7.72 35.30
N ARG A 574 -11.45 8.75 35.29
CA ARG A 574 -12.84 8.64 35.79
C ARG A 574 -13.79 8.02 34.78
N TYR A 575 -13.59 8.27 33.49
CA TYR A 575 -14.45 7.83 32.38
C TYR A 575 -13.66 7.10 31.30
N PRO A 576 -12.94 6.01 31.63
CA PRO A 576 -12.10 5.29 30.67
C PRO A 576 -12.90 4.64 29.54
N GLU A 577 -14.21 4.42 29.74
CA GLU A 577 -15.13 3.89 28.74
C GLU A 577 -15.53 4.91 27.67
N ILE A 578 -15.47 6.21 27.99
CA ILE A 578 -15.87 7.30 27.09
C ILE A 578 -14.68 8.09 26.57
N ILE A 579 -13.66 8.39 27.36
CA ILE A 579 -12.53 9.22 26.90
C ILE A 579 -11.45 8.36 26.24
N ALA A 580 -11.23 8.58 24.95
CA ALA A 580 -10.17 7.95 24.18
C ALA A 580 -8.81 8.61 24.41
N GLY A 581 -8.76 9.94 24.43
CA GLY A 581 -7.50 10.67 24.56
C GLY A 581 -7.61 12.14 24.19
N PHE A 582 -6.51 12.70 23.66
CA PHE A 582 -6.35 14.13 23.40
C PHE A 582 -5.88 14.44 21.97
N ASP A 583 -6.26 15.62 21.45
CA ASP A 583 -5.89 16.13 20.13
C ASP A 583 -5.74 17.67 20.12
N LEU A 584 -4.95 18.18 19.17
CA LEU A 584 -4.81 19.60 18.85
C LEU A 584 -5.43 19.87 17.48
N VAL A 585 -6.39 20.79 17.42
CA VAL A 585 -7.20 21.07 16.22
C VAL A 585 -7.07 22.52 15.75
N GLY A 586 -7.66 22.83 14.60
CA GLY A 586 -7.62 24.14 13.96
C GLY A 586 -6.47 24.24 12.95
N ARG A 587 -6.43 25.34 12.22
CA ARG A 587 -5.56 25.48 11.04
C ARG A 587 -4.09 25.26 11.36
N GLU A 588 -3.52 24.22 10.76
CA GLU A 588 -2.15 23.76 11.00
C GLU A 588 -1.09 24.76 10.49
N ASP A 589 -1.20 25.25 9.26
CA ASP A 589 -0.25 26.22 8.65
C ASP A 589 -0.11 27.54 9.42
N GLY A 590 -1.21 28.00 10.04
CA GLY A 590 -1.26 29.27 10.78
C GLY A 590 -1.14 29.10 12.29
N GLY A 591 -1.02 27.86 12.77
CA GLY A 591 -1.10 27.50 14.18
C GLY A 591 0.26 27.21 14.82
N ASN A 592 0.25 26.88 16.11
CA ASN A 592 1.46 26.37 16.77
C ASN A 592 1.70 24.90 16.39
N SER A 593 2.97 24.52 16.24
CA SER A 593 3.40 23.13 16.01
C SER A 593 3.21 22.27 17.26
N ILE A 594 3.22 20.95 17.10
CA ILE A 594 3.22 20.00 18.22
C ILE A 594 4.48 20.24 19.08
N TRP A 595 5.64 20.47 18.44
CA TRP A 595 6.89 20.78 19.13
C TRP A 595 6.86 22.05 19.99
N TYR A 596 6.06 23.05 19.60
CA TYR A 596 5.84 24.24 20.44
C TYR A 596 5.27 23.86 21.81
N PHE A 597 4.37 22.88 21.86
CA PHE A 597 3.73 22.39 23.08
C PHE A 597 4.52 21.32 23.83
N ARG A 598 5.81 21.11 23.51
CA ARG A 598 6.60 20.00 24.09
C ARG A 598 6.69 19.97 25.62
N SER A 599 6.57 21.11 26.30
CA SER A 599 6.55 21.20 27.76
C SER A 599 5.15 21.07 28.37
N ALA A 600 4.11 21.12 27.55
CA ALA A 600 2.71 20.90 27.93
C ALA A 600 2.25 19.46 27.65
N LEU A 601 2.84 18.79 26.65
CA LEU A 601 2.51 17.44 26.22
C LEU A 601 3.47 16.41 26.87
N PRO A 602 3.02 15.60 27.85
CA PRO A 602 3.81 14.48 28.34
C PRO A 602 3.90 13.38 27.27
N VAL A 603 5.04 12.69 27.20
CA VAL A 603 5.16 11.46 26.39
C VAL A 603 4.29 10.36 27.04
N PRO A 604 3.45 9.65 26.27
CA PRO A 604 2.59 8.61 26.83
C PRO A 604 3.38 7.49 27.51
N THR A 605 3.27 7.38 28.83
CA THR A 605 3.77 6.23 29.62
C THR A 605 2.65 5.26 30.01
N GLY A 606 1.47 5.41 29.40
CA GLY A 606 0.28 4.57 29.61
C GLY A 606 -0.99 5.32 30.06
N ASN A 607 -0.90 6.64 30.32
CA ASN A 607 -2.01 7.40 30.92
C ASN A 607 -2.85 8.24 29.94
N LEU A 608 -2.37 8.55 28.74
CA LEU A 608 -3.10 9.36 27.75
C LEU A 608 -2.67 8.98 26.34
N SER A 609 -3.64 8.64 25.47
CA SER A 609 -3.41 8.46 24.04
C SER A 609 -3.55 9.79 23.30
N TYR A 610 -2.70 10.02 22.31
CA TYR A 610 -2.85 11.15 21.39
C TYR A 610 -3.40 10.70 20.04
N PHE A 611 -4.09 11.62 19.37
CA PHE A 611 -4.70 11.44 18.05
C PHE A 611 -4.44 12.68 17.19
N PHE A 612 -3.19 13.16 17.19
CA PHE A 612 -2.83 14.47 16.65
C PHE A 612 -3.22 14.62 15.17
N HIS A 613 -3.88 15.73 14.84
CA HIS A 613 -3.77 16.31 13.51
C HIS A 613 -2.31 16.64 13.22
N ALA A 614 -1.78 16.11 12.12
CA ALA A 614 -0.40 16.40 11.72
C ALA A 614 -0.18 16.22 10.21
N GLY A 615 0.49 17.19 9.62
CA GLY A 615 0.84 17.20 8.21
C GLY A 615 -0.34 17.45 7.28
N GLU A 616 -1.39 18.13 7.74
CA GLU A 616 -2.46 18.67 6.90
C GLU A 616 -1.98 19.96 6.22
N THR A 617 -1.06 19.82 5.26
CA THR A 617 -0.42 20.96 4.58
C THR A 617 0.11 20.54 3.20
N ASP A 618 0.13 21.49 2.25
CA ASP A 618 0.82 21.37 0.97
C ASP A 618 2.27 21.90 1.02
N LEU A 619 2.68 22.46 2.17
CA LEU A 619 4.05 22.88 2.43
C LEU A 619 4.97 21.67 2.65
N TYR A 620 6.25 21.83 2.29
CA TYR A 620 7.26 20.80 2.46
C TYR A 620 8.54 21.35 3.08
N GLY A 621 9.08 20.63 4.05
CA GLY A 621 10.33 20.97 4.74
C GLY A 621 10.18 22.05 5.80
N THR A 622 8.95 22.36 6.22
CA THR A 622 8.59 23.36 7.22
C THR A 622 8.35 22.73 8.58
N ASP A 623 8.11 23.54 9.62
CA ASP A 623 7.72 23.01 10.94
C ASP A 623 6.30 22.41 10.96
N VAL A 624 5.51 22.67 9.92
CA VAL A 624 4.13 22.22 9.80
C VAL A 624 4.06 20.75 9.42
N ASP A 625 4.67 20.36 8.30
CA ASP A 625 4.74 18.97 7.86
C ASP A 625 5.64 18.09 8.77
N ARG A 626 6.57 18.71 9.51
CA ARG A 626 7.34 18.05 10.57
C ARG A 626 6.50 17.63 11.78
N ASN A 627 5.29 18.18 11.95
CA ASN A 627 4.38 17.71 13.01
C ASN A 627 4.10 16.20 12.89
N ILE A 628 4.22 15.59 11.69
CA ILE A 628 4.11 14.14 11.51
C ILE A 628 5.17 13.41 12.35
N LEU A 629 6.44 13.85 12.27
CA LEU A 629 7.52 13.26 13.05
C LEU A 629 7.33 13.51 14.54
N ASP A 630 6.91 14.73 14.93
CA ASP A 630 6.64 15.05 16.32
C ASP A 630 5.51 14.19 16.89
N ALA A 631 4.43 13.99 16.14
CA ALA A 631 3.33 13.11 16.55
C ALA A 631 3.80 11.67 16.78
N LEU A 632 4.70 11.15 15.94
CA LEU A 632 5.32 9.84 16.13
C LEU A 632 6.24 9.80 17.36
N LEU A 633 7.02 10.86 17.64
CA LEU A 633 7.83 10.98 18.85
C LEU A 633 6.97 10.94 20.13
N TYR A 634 5.77 11.50 20.06
CA TYR A 634 4.77 11.43 21.14
C TYR A 634 3.98 10.12 21.17
N ASN A 635 4.38 9.09 20.41
CA ASN A 635 3.68 7.81 20.33
C ASN A 635 2.17 7.98 20.04
N THR A 636 1.82 8.89 19.12
CA THR A 636 0.42 9.07 18.73
C THR A 636 -0.20 7.75 18.30
N THR A 637 -1.47 7.53 18.65
CA THR A 637 -2.19 6.30 18.30
C THR A 637 -2.61 6.30 16.84
N ARG A 638 -2.98 7.48 16.31
CA ARG A 638 -3.30 7.73 14.89
C ARG A 638 -2.85 9.15 14.51
N ILE A 639 -2.70 9.38 13.22
CA ILE A 639 -2.36 10.69 12.64
C ILE A 639 -3.60 11.21 11.89
N GLY A 640 -4.14 12.34 12.32
CA GLY A 640 -5.18 13.06 11.60
C GLY A 640 -4.64 13.60 10.28
N HIS A 641 -5.32 13.29 9.18
CA HIS A 641 -4.93 13.55 7.78
C HIS A 641 -3.64 12.87 7.33
N GLY A 642 -2.47 13.29 7.85
CA GLY A 642 -1.17 12.83 7.36
C GLY A 642 -0.97 13.13 5.87
N PHE A 643 -1.52 14.22 5.36
CA PHE A 643 -1.53 14.56 3.92
C PHE A 643 -0.09 14.65 3.37
N ALA A 644 0.82 15.30 4.08
CA ALA A 644 2.22 15.42 3.70
C ALA A 644 3.06 14.13 3.89
N LEU A 645 2.51 13.05 4.48
CA LEU A 645 3.27 11.84 4.84
C LEU A 645 4.00 11.19 3.65
N ALA A 646 3.41 11.24 2.46
CA ALA A 646 4.01 10.68 1.24
C ALA A 646 5.35 11.34 0.88
N HIS A 647 5.59 12.58 1.33
CA HIS A 647 6.84 13.31 1.11
C HIS A 647 7.92 13.00 2.17
N HIS A 648 7.59 12.26 3.22
CA HIS A 648 8.47 11.97 4.35
C HIS A 648 8.77 10.46 4.46
N PRO A 649 9.71 9.91 3.67
CA PRO A 649 9.94 8.46 3.60
C PRO A 649 10.28 7.84 4.97
N LEU A 650 11.06 8.53 5.81
CA LEU A 650 11.38 8.07 7.17
C LEU A 650 10.13 8.06 8.06
N ALA A 651 9.34 9.15 8.09
CA ALA A 651 8.13 9.22 8.90
C ALA A 651 7.12 8.16 8.46
N ARG A 652 6.96 7.95 7.16
CA ARG A 652 6.12 6.90 6.56
C ARG A 652 6.58 5.51 6.98
N GLU A 653 7.87 5.22 6.95
CA GLU A 653 8.42 3.95 7.41
C GLU A 653 8.17 3.72 8.91
N LEU A 654 8.42 4.75 9.73
CA LEU A 654 8.19 4.70 11.18
C LEU A 654 6.71 4.47 11.50
N SER A 655 5.80 5.25 10.90
CA SER A 655 4.34 5.10 11.08
C SER A 655 3.89 3.68 10.75
N ARG A 656 4.37 3.13 9.64
CA ARG A 656 4.09 1.74 9.24
C ARG A 656 4.63 0.73 10.25
N LYS A 657 5.90 0.84 10.66
CA LYS A 657 6.54 -0.08 11.63
C LYS A 657 5.86 -0.02 13.01
N MET A 658 5.40 1.15 13.42
CA MET A 658 4.70 1.36 14.68
C MET A 658 3.23 0.97 14.62
N GLY A 659 2.68 0.70 13.42
CA GLY A 659 1.27 0.42 13.23
C GLY A 659 0.37 1.63 13.48
N VAL A 660 0.88 2.84 13.29
CA VAL A 660 0.14 4.11 13.42
C VAL A 660 -0.47 4.45 12.07
N PRO A 661 -1.81 4.45 11.93
CA PRO A 661 -2.45 4.79 10.67
C PRO A 661 -2.65 6.30 10.50
N VAL A 662 -2.80 6.71 9.24
CA VAL A 662 -3.36 8.01 8.88
C VAL A 662 -4.89 7.94 8.74
N GLU A 663 -5.56 9.02 9.12
CA GLU A 663 -7.01 9.21 8.99
C GLU A 663 -7.29 10.10 7.78
N VAL A 664 -7.60 9.49 6.63
CA VAL A 664 -7.74 10.19 5.35
C VAL A 664 -9.15 10.77 5.21
N CYS A 665 -9.23 12.09 5.00
CA CYS A 665 -10.47 12.87 4.89
C CYS A 665 -10.51 13.58 3.52
N PRO A 666 -10.79 12.87 2.41
CA PRO A 666 -10.53 13.34 1.05
C PRO A 666 -11.33 14.59 0.69
N ILE A 667 -12.62 14.66 1.07
CA ILE A 667 -13.48 15.80 0.75
C ILE A 667 -12.99 17.04 1.50
N SER A 668 -12.61 16.88 2.78
CA SER A 668 -12.01 17.97 3.56
C SER A 668 -10.77 18.52 2.88
N ASN A 669 -9.82 17.65 2.50
CA ASN A 669 -8.59 18.06 1.85
C ASN A 669 -8.84 18.79 0.51
N GLN A 670 -9.86 18.39 -0.26
CA GLN A 670 -10.21 19.09 -1.50
C GLN A 670 -10.87 20.45 -1.24
N VAL A 671 -11.89 20.48 -0.36
CA VAL A 671 -12.65 21.70 -0.07
C VAL A 671 -11.76 22.77 0.58
N LEU A 672 -10.84 22.35 1.45
CA LEU A 672 -9.84 23.21 2.08
C LEU A 672 -8.62 23.52 1.18
N LYS A 673 -8.69 23.12 -0.10
CA LYS A 673 -7.76 23.47 -1.19
C LYS A 673 -6.34 22.90 -1.08
N LEU A 674 -6.14 21.79 -0.36
CA LEU A 674 -4.84 21.08 -0.36
C LEU A 674 -4.58 20.35 -1.68
N VAL A 675 -5.64 19.91 -2.36
CA VAL A 675 -5.56 19.27 -3.68
C VAL A 675 -6.82 19.59 -4.48
N SER A 676 -6.69 19.91 -5.76
CA SER A 676 -7.87 20.22 -6.60
C SER A 676 -8.51 18.97 -7.21
N ASP A 677 -7.69 18.02 -7.66
CA ASP A 677 -8.12 16.77 -8.29
C ASP A 677 -7.72 15.60 -7.41
N LEU A 678 -8.69 14.86 -6.89
CA LEU A 678 -8.45 13.79 -5.90
C LEU A 678 -7.67 12.60 -6.48
N ARG A 679 -7.50 12.50 -7.81
CA ARG A 679 -6.56 11.54 -8.41
C ARG A 679 -5.10 11.84 -8.05
N ASN A 680 -4.79 13.10 -7.72
CA ASN A 680 -3.47 13.54 -7.28
C ASN A 680 -3.33 13.53 -5.75
N HIS A 681 -4.32 13.01 -5.01
CA HIS A 681 -4.26 12.97 -3.56
C HIS A 681 -3.09 12.08 -3.09
N PRO A 682 -2.23 12.54 -2.16
CA PRO A 682 -1.01 11.82 -1.75
C PRO A 682 -1.29 10.45 -1.12
N ALA A 683 -2.48 10.25 -0.56
CA ALA A 683 -2.94 8.94 -0.10
C ALA A 683 -2.95 7.86 -1.20
N ALA A 684 -2.97 8.20 -2.50
CA ALA A 684 -2.86 7.22 -3.58
C ALA A 684 -1.55 6.43 -3.49
N VAL A 685 -0.44 7.11 -3.15
CA VAL A 685 0.85 6.45 -2.91
C VAL A 685 0.74 5.51 -1.71
N LEU A 686 0.15 5.98 -0.60
CA LEU A 686 -0.02 5.20 0.63
C LEU A 686 -0.91 3.96 0.40
N MET A 687 -1.96 4.09 -0.40
CA MET A 687 -2.82 2.96 -0.79
C MET A 687 -2.07 1.95 -1.64
N ALA A 688 -1.24 2.40 -2.60
CA ALA A 688 -0.46 1.51 -3.47
C ALA A 688 0.56 0.66 -2.71
N GLU A 689 1.09 1.17 -1.59
CA GLU A 689 2.02 0.44 -0.73
C GLU A 689 1.36 -0.28 0.47
N GLY A 690 0.03 -0.26 0.56
CA GLY A 690 -0.72 -0.92 1.64
C GLY A 690 -0.44 -0.31 3.02
N HIS A 691 -0.23 1.01 3.08
CA HIS A 691 0.04 1.73 4.32
C HIS A 691 -1.16 1.63 5.29
N PRO A 692 -0.94 1.54 6.62
CA PRO A 692 -2.01 1.62 7.61
C PRO A 692 -2.84 2.90 7.45
N MET A 693 -4.12 2.78 7.11
CA MET A 693 -5.00 3.95 7.00
C MET A 693 -6.46 3.61 7.26
N VAL A 694 -7.23 4.64 7.61
CA VAL A 694 -8.68 4.63 7.73
C VAL A 694 -9.26 5.80 6.93
N VAL A 695 -10.51 5.67 6.48
CA VAL A 695 -11.25 6.74 5.79
C VAL A 695 -12.22 7.38 6.77
N SER A 696 -12.31 8.70 6.75
CA SER A 696 -13.28 9.45 7.54
C SER A 696 -13.78 10.68 6.79
N SER A 697 -14.78 11.38 7.34
CA SER A 697 -15.44 12.52 6.69
C SER A 697 -15.17 13.88 7.31
N ASP A 698 -14.49 13.92 8.46
CA ASP A 698 -14.04 15.14 9.13
C ASP A 698 -15.17 16.10 9.54
N ASP A 699 -15.55 17.01 8.65
CA ASP A 699 -16.60 18.00 8.86
C ASP A 699 -17.72 17.92 7.81
N PRO A 700 -18.40 16.77 7.66
CA PRO A 700 -19.32 16.53 6.54
C PRO A 700 -20.45 17.56 6.47
N THR A 701 -20.91 18.05 7.63
CA THR A 701 -21.93 19.11 7.72
C THR A 701 -21.53 20.34 6.92
N LEU A 702 -20.28 20.79 7.05
CA LEU A 702 -19.78 22.01 6.41
C LEU A 702 -19.60 21.81 4.90
N PHE A 703 -19.42 20.56 4.46
CA PHE A 703 -19.34 20.17 3.05
C PHE A 703 -20.71 19.83 2.45
N GLY A 704 -21.78 19.92 3.26
CA GLY A 704 -23.15 19.64 2.86
C GLY A 704 -23.47 18.15 2.76
N THR A 705 -22.79 17.28 3.50
CA THR A 705 -23.02 15.83 3.54
C THR A 705 -23.26 15.35 4.98
N SER A 706 -23.38 14.04 5.14
CA SER A 706 -23.41 13.31 6.42
C SER A 706 -22.84 11.91 6.18
N GLY A 707 -22.37 11.23 7.24
CA GLY A 707 -21.84 9.87 7.14
C GLY A 707 -20.46 9.79 6.51
N LEU A 708 -20.15 8.66 5.86
CA LEU A 708 -18.88 8.29 5.25
C LEU A 708 -18.99 7.87 3.78
N ALA A 709 -20.20 7.61 3.26
CA ALA A 709 -20.35 7.09 1.91
C ALA A 709 -19.70 7.95 0.81
N TYR A 710 -19.73 9.29 0.95
CA TYR A 710 -19.12 10.19 -0.02
C TYR A 710 -17.58 10.09 0.00
N ASP A 711 -16.96 10.12 1.17
CA ASP A 711 -15.51 9.97 1.31
C ASP A 711 -15.02 8.58 0.86
N PHE A 712 -15.78 7.52 1.15
CA PHE A 712 -15.50 6.19 0.60
C PHE A 712 -15.60 6.14 -0.92
N TYR A 713 -16.52 6.88 -1.53
CA TYR A 713 -16.60 7.00 -2.98
C TYR A 713 -15.36 7.70 -3.54
N GLU A 714 -14.94 8.83 -2.95
CA GLU A 714 -13.75 9.55 -3.39
C GLU A 714 -12.47 8.70 -3.26
N VAL A 715 -12.32 7.97 -2.16
CA VAL A 715 -11.20 7.03 -1.96
C VAL A 715 -11.27 5.88 -2.95
N PHE A 716 -12.43 5.26 -3.12
CA PHE A 716 -12.57 4.05 -3.93
C PHE A 716 -12.47 4.32 -5.43
N VAL A 717 -13.05 5.43 -5.91
CA VAL A 717 -13.15 5.77 -7.33
C VAL A 717 -12.02 6.70 -7.76
N GLY A 718 -11.70 7.72 -6.96
CA GLY A 718 -10.67 8.71 -7.25
C GLY A 718 -9.27 8.25 -6.86
N ILE A 719 -9.02 8.20 -5.55
CA ILE A 719 -7.67 8.01 -4.99
C ILE A 719 -7.11 6.61 -5.28
N GLY A 720 -7.94 5.57 -5.08
CA GLY A 720 -7.57 4.18 -5.32
C GLY A 720 -7.58 3.75 -6.80
N GLY A 721 -8.09 4.61 -7.69
CA GLY A 721 -8.18 4.36 -9.13
C GLY A 721 -8.89 3.05 -9.50
N LEU A 722 -8.58 2.49 -10.67
CA LEU A 722 -9.16 1.21 -11.12
C LEU A 722 -8.70 0.00 -10.31
N SER A 723 -7.53 0.09 -9.66
CA SER A 723 -6.94 -1.00 -8.88
C SER A 723 -7.65 -1.26 -7.56
N ALA A 724 -8.33 -0.27 -6.98
CA ALA A 724 -9.11 -0.46 -5.76
C ALA A 724 -10.34 -1.33 -6.04
N GLY A 725 -10.44 -2.45 -5.32
CA GLY A 725 -11.55 -3.41 -5.42
C GLY A 725 -12.29 -3.62 -4.10
N VAL A 726 -13.13 -4.65 -4.03
CA VAL A 726 -13.83 -5.07 -2.81
C VAL A 726 -12.85 -5.42 -1.70
N GLY A 727 -11.68 -5.96 -2.02
CA GLY A 727 -10.60 -6.17 -1.04
C GLY A 727 -10.16 -4.89 -0.35
N THR A 728 -10.03 -3.79 -1.10
CA THR A 728 -9.70 -2.45 -0.57
C THR A 728 -10.79 -1.94 0.36
N LEU A 729 -12.05 -1.99 -0.07
CA LEU A 729 -13.20 -1.57 0.75
C LEU A 729 -13.28 -2.35 2.06
N LYS A 730 -13.09 -3.67 1.98
CA LYS A 730 -13.10 -4.58 3.11
C LYS A 730 -11.98 -4.27 4.11
N GLU A 731 -10.75 -4.09 3.63
CA GLU A 731 -9.60 -3.76 4.49
C GLU A 731 -9.77 -2.40 5.16
N LEU A 732 -10.28 -1.37 4.46
CA LEU A 732 -10.52 -0.05 5.05
C LEU A 732 -11.60 -0.09 6.14
N ALA A 733 -12.69 -0.84 5.93
CA ALA A 733 -13.71 -1.04 6.96
C ALA A 733 -13.16 -1.80 8.18
N ILE A 734 -12.39 -2.87 7.96
CA ILE A 734 -11.70 -3.61 9.04
C ILE A 734 -10.70 -2.73 9.79
N ASN A 735 -9.94 -1.90 9.06
CA ASN A 735 -8.96 -0.98 9.63
C ASN A 735 -9.61 0.00 10.59
N SER A 736 -10.80 0.51 10.28
CA SER A 736 -11.54 1.41 11.17
C SER A 736 -11.87 0.77 12.53
N ILE A 737 -12.05 -0.55 12.60
CA ILE A 737 -12.24 -1.27 13.86
C ILE A 737 -10.88 -1.58 14.50
N ARG A 738 -9.92 -2.08 13.71
CA ARG A 738 -8.56 -2.46 14.14
C ARG A 738 -7.85 -1.31 14.84
N TYR A 739 -7.93 -0.10 14.27
CA TYR A 739 -7.24 1.09 14.75
C TYR A 739 -8.09 1.99 15.65
N SER A 740 -9.32 1.59 15.98
CA SER A 740 -10.10 2.27 17.01
C SER A 740 -9.39 2.23 18.38
N SER A 741 -9.79 3.13 19.27
CA SER A 741 -9.42 3.14 20.71
C SER A 741 -10.27 2.18 21.55
N LEU A 742 -11.11 1.34 20.92
CA LEU A 742 -11.86 0.32 21.64
C LEU A 742 -10.93 -0.64 22.39
N PRO A 743 -11.29 -1.05 23.62
CA PRO A 743 -10.64 -2.18 24.29
C PRO A 743 -10.70 -3.46 23.44
N PRO A 744 -9.73 -4.38 23.57
CA PRO A 744 -9.66 -5.59 22.74
C PRO A 744 -10.98 -6.38 22.65
N GLY A 745 -11.65 -6.63 23.78
CA GLY A 745 -12.92 -7.37 23.78
C GLY A 745 -14.06 -6.66 23.04
N LEU A 746 -14.07 -5.32 23.00
CA LEU A 746 -15.04 -4.57 22.21
C LEU A 746 -14.67 -4.53 20.73
N LYS A 747 -13.38 -4.56 20.37
CA LYS A 747 -12.93 -4.75 18.98
C LYS A 747 -13.37 -6.10 18.43
N ASP A 748 -13.25 -7.17 19.23
CA ASP A 748 -13.68 -8.51 18.82
C ASP A 748 -15.20 -8.55 18.59
N LYS A 749 -15.98 -7.95 19.51
CA LYS A 749 -17.44 -7.81 19.35
C LYS A 749 -17.80 -7.00 18.09
N ALA A 750 -17.14 -5.86 17.88
CA ALA A 750 -17.36 -5.00 16.72
C ALA A 750 -17.03 -5.72 15.41
N MET A 751 -15.92 -6.47 15.37
CA MET A 751 -15.51 -7.25 14.21
C MET A 751 -16.52 -8.36 13.90
N ALA A 752 -17.02 -9.07 14.92
CA ALA A 752 -18.02 -10.12 14.72
C ALA A 752 -19.34 -9.56 14.16
N LEU A 753 -19.84 -8.45 14.69
CA LEU A 753 -21.05 -7.78 14.19
C LEU A 753 -20.85 -7.26 12.77
N TRP A 754 -19.71 -6.58 12.53
CA TRP A 754 -19.36 -6.09 11.20
C TRP A 754 -19.27 -7.23 10.17
N GLN A 755 -18.68 -8.38 10.54
CA GLN A 755 -18.57 -9.52 9.63
C GLN A 755 -19.96 -10.06 9.23
N GLN A 756 -20.93 -10.06 10.15
CA GLN A 756 -22.32 -10.44 9.84
C GLN A 756 -22.97 -9.45 8.87
N GLN A 757 -22.84 -8.14 9.14
CA GLN A 757 -23.34 -7.09 8.26
C GLN A 757 -22.67 -7.13 6.88
N TRP A 758 -21.36 -7.38 6.82
CA TRP A 758 -20.59 -7.52 5.59
C TRP A 758 -21.08 -8.71 4.77
N THR A 759 -21.27 -9.88 5.39
CA THR A 759 -21.80 -11.05 4.71
C THR A 759 -23.20 -10.77 4.13
N LYS A 760 -24.08 -10.11 4.88
CA LYS A 760 -25.40 -9.68 4.39
C LYS A 760 -25.27 -8.73 3.20
N PHE A 761 -24.44 -7.70 3.31
CA PHE A 761 -24.17 -6.74 2.24
C PHE A 761 -23.70 -7.42 0.94
N ILE A 762 -22.76 -8.38 1.05
CA ILE A 762 -22.28 -9.14 -0.11
C ILE A 762 -23.42 -9.95 -0.74
N LEU A 763 -24.25 -10.62 0.05
CA LEU A 763 -25.37 -11.42 -0.47
C LEU A 763 -26.42 -10.57 -1.19
N GLU A 764 -26.68 -9.37 -0.70
CA GLU A 764 -27.71 -8.46 -1.26
C GLU A 764 -27.25 -7.68 -2.49
N ASN A 765 -25.95 -7.58 -2.73
CA ASN A 765 -25.39 -6.73 -3.81
C ASN A 765 -24.50 -7.50 -4.81
N SER A 766 -24.26 -8.80 -4.61
CA SER A 766 -23.57 -9.67 -5.58
C SER A 766 -24.55 -10.09 -6.68
N PRO A 767 -24.33 -9.68 -7.94
CA PRO A 767 -25.22 -10.01 -9.07
C PRO A 767 -25.10 -11.46 -9.55
#